data_AF-A0A5B1R7U9-F1
#
_entry.id   AF-A0A5B1R7U9-F1
#
_cell.length_a   1.000
_cell.length_b   1.000
_cell.length_c   1.000
_cell.angle_alpha   90.00
_cell.angle_beta   90.00
_cell.angle_gamma   90.00
#
_symmetry.space_group_name_H-M   'P 1'
#
loop_
_entity.id
_entity.type
_entity.pdbx_description
1 polymer ?
#
loop_
_entity_poly.entity_id
_entity_poly.type
_entity_poly.pdbx_seq_one_letter_code
_entity_poly.pdbx_strand_id
1 'polypeptide(L)'
;MSAPSSGAPPPSASPSAAPPPPPAAGPKFDTKDFVFHVDIVLIALFSIYVLTTLPRALARYMQFSHIRDGWVLRSAPAPSSSPDQLVRAGRTLQKAGVEMDERVNTLVPPAPATLRLPARAAHWTTYLHPAVAYVLAHRVAPGYPLGRVCVLAIYFGVVLYAGVFRSNPFVDNVRDGFVAVSQVPIVFALAGKNNVLSLLSGVPYEKLNYIHRFAGRVTVLAANVHAIGFFYHWSMAGTASQSLAQPFVRYGLAALISVDILALGSMRYVREKSYALFWLSHTAGFLCLLVAAYHHVPPTKPYILAATALLALDRVLRLFKSRLTRATASPLPALRSTHLALPALRAGWLAGQHVRLVVVAPSGGMGVGAWLAAAARVLLGAARPFTVADAPGGAGLELIVKGTEGRWTGWLYDVARGEGKGKVVEKEAGAGALLEGGGGGARLGRELQVIVEGPYSGPGHTVFAAYSGAVLVAGGSGITFVLGVLEDLLHKHVEGRSRLCAVDVVWSVANASAVTDVLGPILDLIRTHPAASSPALQLRLAVHYTRASAGADPALQDLPEEITLYAGRPNLTRTLERVADDVVAAHKAGGGDSASGARPSGVVLATCGPVEMADASARAVRGVSWRRWREVGGIETYDEVFGW
;
A
#
# COMPACT_ATOMS: atom_id res chain seq x y z
N MET A 1 -94.91 -60.40 22.69
CA MET A 1 -93.70 -60.79 23.46
C MET A 1 -92.61 -61.08 22.45
N SER A 2 -91.58 -60.22 22.42
CA SER A 2 -90.57 -60.15 21.37
C SER A 2 -89.41 -61.12 21.63
N ALA A 3 -88.99 -61.86 20.60
CA ALA A 3 -87.82 -62.73 20.61
C ALA A 3 -86.53 -61.94 20.28
N PRO A 4 -85.35 -62.33 20.81
CA PRO A 4 -84.10 -61.59 20.62
C PRO A 4 -83.33 -62.01 19.35
N SER A 5 -82.65 -61.02 18.76
CA SER A 5 -81.74 -61.14 17.62
C SER A 5 -80.35 -61.66 18.03
N SER A 6 -79.76 -62.57 17.25
CA SER A 6 -78.32 -62.85 17.25
C SER A 6 -77.74 -62.64 15.85
N GLY A 7 -76.68 -61.83 15.78
CA GLY A 7 -76.11 -61.27 14.56
C GLY A 7 -75.11 -62.17 13.84
N ALA A 8 -74.95 -61.90 12.54
CA ALA A 8 -73.97 -62.51 11.64
C ALA A 8 -72.55 -61.97 11.86
N PRO A 9 -71.49 -62.75 11.57
CA PRO A 9 -70.09 -62.33 11.72
C PRO A 9 -69.62 -61.43 10.56
N PRO A 10 -68.62 -60.55 10.78
CA PRO A 10 -68.09 -59.64 9.76
C PRO A 10 -67.16 -60.35 8.76
N PRO A 11 -66.99 -59.81 7.54
CA PRO A 11 -66.16 -60.40 6.49
C PRO A 11 -64.65 -60.23 6.76
N SER A 12 -63.89 -61.23 6.33
CA SER A 12 -62.43 -61.33 6.41
C SER A 12 -61.71 -60.21 5.65
N ALA A 13 -60.81 -59.49 6.33
CA ALA A 13 -59.94 -58.48 5.73
C ALA A 13 -58.86 -59.12 4.84
N SER A 14 -58.73 -58.62 3.60
CA SER A 14 -57.62 -58.90 2.69
C SER A 14 -56.31 -58.26 3.19
N PRO A 15 -55.13 -58.85 2.93
CA PRO A 15 -53.87 -58.28 3.37
C PRO A 15 -53.57 -56.98 2.61
N SER A 16 -53.49 -55.88 3.36
CA SER A 16 -53.02 -54.58 2.91
C SER A 16 -51.66 -54.71 2.22
N ALA A 17 -51.56 -54.28 0.97
CA ALA A 17 -50.28 -54.11 0.29
C ALA A 17 -49.36 -53.23 1.14
N ALA A 18 -48.10 -53.64 1.31
CA ALA A 18 -47.08 -52.88 2.00
C ALA A 18 -46.92 -51.50 1.32
N PRO A 19 -46.76 -50.40 2.09
CA PRO A 19 -46.51 -49.09 1.50
C PRO A 19 -45.22 -49.12 0.68
N PRO A 20 -45.17 -48.42 -0.47
CA PRO A 20 -43.96 -48.37 -1.29
C PRO A 20 -42.78 -47.85 -0.44
N PRO A 21 -41.57 -48.39 -0.62
CA PRO A 21 -40.40 -47.90 0.10
C PRO A 21 -40.25 -46.40 -0.16
N PRO A 22 -39.86 -45.61 0.86
CA PRO A 22 -39.63 -44.18 0.68
C PRO A 22 -38.67 -43.98 -0.49
N PRO A 23 -38.91 -42.98 -1.37
CA PRO A 23 -38.02 -42.72 -2.49
C PRO A 23 -36.60 -42.59 -1.94
N ALA A 24 -35.65 -43.33 -2.53
CA ALA A 24 -34.25 -43.27 -2.14
C ALA A 24 -33.85 -41.79 -2.09
N ALA A 25 -33.48 -41.31 -0.90
CA ALA A 25 -33.09 -39.93 -0.72
C ALA A 25 -32.01 -39.62 -1.75
N GLY A 26 -32.31 -38.73 -2.70
CA GLY A 26 -31.33 -38.27 -3.67
C GLY A 26 -30.06 -37.79 -2.96
N PRO A 27 -28.91 -37.76 -3.64
CA PRO A 27 -27.64 -37.40 -3.00
C PRO A 27 -27.81 -36.07 -2.25
N LYS A 28 -27.55 -36.09 -0.93
CA LYS A 28 -27.60 -34.90 -0.09
C LYS A 28 -26.64 -33.85 -0.66
N PHE A 29 -27.09 -32.61 -0.78
CA PHE A 29 -26.27 -31.53 -1.30
C PHE A 29 -25.00 -31.38 -0.45
N ASP A 30 -23.82 -31.53 -1.05
CA ASP A 30 -22.56 -31.36 -0.31
C ASP A 30 -22.25 -29.89 -0.13
N THR A 31 -22.54 -29.40 1.09
CA THR A 31 -22.35 -28.00 1.45
C THR A 31 -20.89 -27.57 1.37
N LYS A 32 -19.99 -28.43 1.85
CA LYS A 32 -18.57 -28.14 1.97
C LYS A 32 -17.94 -28.04 0.59
N ASP A 33 -18.17 -29.05 -0.24
CA ASP A 33 -17.58 -29.10 -1.58
C ASP A 33 -18.13 -27.96 -2.44
N PHE A 34 -19.42 -27.63 -2.34
CA PHE A 34 -19.97 -26.49 -3.07
C PHE A 34 -19.30 -25.16 -2.71
N VAL A 35 -19.17 -24.83 -1.41
CA VAL A 35 -18.53 -23.57 -0.98
C VAL A 35 -17.06 -23.54 -1.41
N PHE A 36 -16.35 -24.66 -1.29
CA PHE A 36 -14.97 -24.77 -1.75
C PHE A 36 -14.82 -24.48 -3.25
N HIS A 37 -15.72 -24.97 -4.11
CA HIS A 37 -15.69 -24.65 -5.54
C HIS A 37 -16.02 -23.17 -5.82
N VAL A 38 -16.88 -22.54 -5.01
CA VAL A 38 -17.10 -21.09 -5.12
C VAL A 38 -15.84 -20.30 -4.75
N ASP A 39 -15.09 -20.75 -3.74
CA ASP A 39 -13.79 -20.15 -3.42
C ASP A 39 -12.79 -20.30 -4.57
N ILE A 40 -12.79 -21.44 -5.29
CA ILE A 40 -11.99 -21.62 -6.51
C ILE A 40 -12.36 -20.58 -7.58
N VAL A 41 -13.65 -20.26 -7.75
CA VAL A 41 -14.08 -19.21 -8.68
C VAL A 41 -13.52 -17.85 -8.27
N LEU A 42 -13.54 -17.50 -6.97
CA LEU A 42 -12.93 -16.27 -6.46
C LEU A 42 -11.42 -16.21 -6.77
N ILE A 43 -10.70 -17.33 -6.56
CA ILE A 43 -9.28 -17.44 -6.89
C ILE A 43 -9.06 -17.31 -8.40
N ALA A 44 -9.89 -17.93 -9.23
CA ALA A 44 -9.79 -17.85 -10.68
C ALA A 44 -10.00 -16.42 -11.19
N LEU A 45 -10.98 -15.69 -10.66
CA LEU A 45 -11.21 -14.28 -10.99
C LEU A 45 -10.00 -13.41 -10.62
N PHE A 46 -9.39 -13.66 -9.47
CA PHE A 46 -8.15 -12.98 -9.08
C PHE A 46 -6.97 -13.37 -9.99
N SER A 47 -6.83 -14.64 -10.35
CA SER A 47 -5.79 -15.10 -11.29
C SER A 47 -5.91 -14.47 -12.67
N ILE A 48 -7.14 -14.30 -13.19
CA ILE A 48 -7.38 -13.56 -14.43
C ILE A 48 -6.86 -12.13 -14.31
N TYR A 49 -7.12 -11.44 -13.19
CA TYR A 49 -6.56 -10.12 -12.96
C TYR A 49 -5.02 -10.14 -12.92
N VAL A 50 -4.42 -11.10 -12.21
CA VAL A 50 -2.95 -11.26 -12.16
C VAL A 50 -2.36 -11.43 -13.56
N LEU A 51 -2.99 -12.21 -14.45
CA LEU A 51 -2.54 -12.38 -15.83
C LEU A 51 -2.47 -11.05 -16.60
N THR A 52 -3.38 -10.10 -16.32
CA THR A 52 -3.31 -8.75 -16.93
C THR A 52 -2.11 -7.93 -16.45
N THR A 53 -1.56 -8.25 -15.27
CA THR A 53 -0.40 -7.56 -14.68
C THR A 53 0.93 -8.25 -15.00
N LEU A 54 0.88 -9.49 -15.51
CA LEU A 54 2.06 -10.33 -15.78
C LEU A 54 3.06 -9.67 -16.74
N PRO A 55 2.67 -9.01 -17.85
CA PRO A 55 3.63 -8.34 -18.73
C PRO A 55 4.48 -7.29 -18.00
N ARG A 56 3.90 -6.58 -17.02
CA ARG A 56 4.62 -5.60 -16.19
C ARG A 56 5.55 -6.27 -15.20
N ALA A 57 5.08 -7.35 -14.56
CA ALA A 57 5.89 -8.14 -13.67
C ALA A 57 7.14 -8.66 -14.42
N LEU A 58 6.95 -9.20 -15.62
CA LEU A 58 8.05 -9.67 -16.47
C LEU A 58 8.98 -8.52 -16.88
N ALA A 59 8.44 -7.39 -17.36
CA ALA A 59 9.27 -6.23 -17.73
C ALA A 59 10.16 -5.74 -16.58
N ARG A 60 9.66 -5.83 -15.34
CA ARG A 60 10.42 -5.49 -14.13
C ARG A 60 11.44 -6.57 -13.75
N TYR A 61 11.03 -7.84 -13.68
CA TYR A 61 11.85 -8.91 -13.09
C TYR A 61 12.82 -9.57 -14.07
N MET A 62 12.65 -9.38 -15.38
CA MET A 62 13.62 -9.87 -16.37
C MET A 62 14.96 -9.13 -16.33
N GLN A 63 15.05 -8.01 -15.61
CA GLN A 63 16.32 -7.34 -15.30
C GLN A 63 16.82 -7.82 -13.93
N PHE A 64 17.78 -8.74 -13.92
CA PHE A 64 18.28 -9.40 -12.70
C PHE A 64 18.77 -8.44 -11.60
N SER A 65 19.25 -7.24 -11.97
CA SER A 65 19.62 -6.18 -11.02
C SER A 65 18.43 -5.73 -10.15
N HIS A 66 17.22 -5.70 -10.70
CA HIS A 66 16.00 -5.26 -10.02
C HIS A 66 15.34 -6.33 -9.14
N ILE A 67 15.77 -7.60 -9.23
CA ILE A 67 15.18 -8.70 -8.44
C ILE A 67 15.48 -8.52 -6.95
N ARG A 68 16.65 -8.00 -6.62
CA ARG A 68 17.06 -7.81 -5.21
C ARG A 68 16.48 -6.53 -4.63
N ASP A 69 16.11 -5.55 -5.44
CA ASP A 69 15.69 -4.23 -4.98
C ASP A 69 14.18 -4.16 -4.71
N GLY A 70 13.83 -3.50 -3.60
CA GLY A 70 12.44 -3.36 -3.16
C GLY A 70 11.93 -4.43 -2.22
N TRP A 71 12.82 -5.31 -1.74
CA TRP A 71 12.44 -6.49 -0.96
C TRP A 71 12.96 -6.48 0.48
N VAL A 72 14.23 -6.12 0.65
CA VAL A 72 14.93 -6.23 1.94
C VAL A 72 15.96 -5.12 2.01
N LEU A 73 15.92 -4.32 3.08
CA LEU A 73 16.89 -3.27 3.35
C LEU A 73 18.28 -3.86 3.63
N ARG A 74 19.31 -3.22 3.06
CA ARG A 74 20.70 -3.67 3.10
C ARG A 74 21.65 -2.50 3.32
N SER A 75 22.75 -2.79 3.99
CA SER A 75 23.93 -1.93 3.95
C SER A 75 24.62 -2.08 2.59
N ALA A 76 25.12 -0.96 2.07
CA ALA A 76 25.95 -0.92 0.87
C ALA A 76 27.15 -0.01 1.13
N PRO A 77 28.28 -0.20 0.43
CA PRO A 77 29.41 0.73 0.49
C PRO A 77 28.96 2.17 0.24
N ALA A 78 29.67 3.14 0.80
CA ALA A 78 29.44 4.53 0.37
C ALA A 78 29.74 4.62 -1.13
N PRO A 79 28.95 5.37 -1.91
CA PRO A 79 29.31 5.63 -3.29
C PRO A 79 30.75 6.17 -3.34
N SER A 80 31.60 5.49 -4.11
CA SER A 80 33.03 5.84 -4.25
C SER A 80 33.24 7.13 -5.05
N SER A 81 32.20 7.61 -5.72
CA SER A 81 32.17 8.85 -6.48
C SER A 81 32.03 10.04 -5.55
N SER A 82 33.15 10.56 -5.04
CA SER A 82 33.15 11.95 -4.61
C SER A 82 32.87 12.84 -5.83
N PRO A 83 32.21 14.01 -5.66
CA PRO A 83 32.07 15.01 -6.72
C PRO A 83 33.41 15.32 -7.40
N ASP A 84 34.51 15.25 -6.63
CA ASP A 84 35.87 15.41 -7.12
C ASP A 84 36.28 14.37 -8.16
N GLN A 85 35.78 13.14 -8.17
CA GLN A 85 36.16 12.16 -9.19
C GLN A 85 35.47 12.40 -10.54
N LEU A 86 34.21 12.84 -10.54
CA LEU A 86 33.51 13.25 -11.77
C LEU A 86 34.09 14.56 -12.31
N VAL A 87 34.41 15.52 -11.44
CA VAL A 87 35.10 16.77 -11.81
C VAL A 87 36.53 16.50 -12.27
N ARG A 88 37.26 15.57 -11.64
CA ARG A 88 38.62 15.19 -12.03
C ARG A 88 38.64 14.39 -13.33
N ALA A 89 37.66 13.51 -13.57
CA ALA A 89 37.45 12.90 -14.88
C ALA A 89 37.22 13.96 -15.97
N GLY A 90 36.39 14.98 -15.68
CA GLY A 90 36.20 16.14 -16.56
C GLY A 90 37.47 16.96 -16.81
N ARG A 91 38.28 17.23 -15.77
CA ARG A 91 39.57 17.96 -15.90
C ARG A 91 40.65 17.14 -16.61
N THR A 92 40.63 15.81 -16.50
CA THR A 92 41.62 14.94 -17.16
C THR A 92 41.38 14.88 -18.67
N LEU A 93 40.11 14.95 -19.11
CA LEU A 93 39.75 15.11 -20.52
C LEU A 93 40.16 16.48 -21.08
N GLN A 94 40.06 17.54 -20.28
CA GLN A 94 40.49 18.90 -20.69
C GLN A 94 42.01 19.03 -20.85
N LYS A 95 42.81 18.24 -20.12
CA LYS A 95 44.28 18.18 -20.26
C LYS A 95 44.75 17.36 -21.46
N ALA A 96 43.88 16.55 -22.07
CA ALA A 96 44.22 15.66 -23.18
C ALA A 96 44.20 16.32 -24.57
N GLY A 97 43.97 17.64 -24.67
CA GLY A 97 44.21 18.41 -25.89
C GLY A 97 43.34 18.03 -27.10
N VAL A 98 42.14 17.49 -26.88
CA VAL A 98 41.17 17.29 -27.96
C VAL A 98 40.49 18.63 -28.22
N GLU A 99 40.69 19.20 -29.41
CA GLU A 99 39.99 20.39 -29.90
C GLU A 99 38.48 20.23 -29.67
N MET A 100 37.91 21.12 -28.85
CA MET A 100 36.48 21.21 -28.64
C MET A 100 35.82 21.81 -29.87
N ASP A 101 35.17 20.97 -30.67
CA ASP A 101 34.20 21.42 -31.66
C ASP A 101 32.97 21.98 -30.92
N GLU A 102 32.66 23.27 -31.13
CA GLU A 102 31.62 24.04 -30.43
C GLU A 102 30.17 23.52 -30.64
N ARG A 103 30.00 22.36 -31.30
CA ARG A 103 28.68 21.80 -31.64
C ARG A 103 28.25 20.58 -30.83
N VAL A 104 29.07 20.05 -29.91
CA VAL A 104 28.71 18.84 -29.15
C VAL A 104 29.03 18.97 -27.66
N ASN A 105 28.17 19.70 -26.92
CA ASN A 105 28.17 19.73 -25.47
C ASN A 105 27.47 18.49 -24.87
N THR A 106 28.03 17.30 -25.08
CA THR A 106 27.57 16.09 -24.37
C THR A 106 28.76 15.29 -23.86
N LEU A 107 29.10 15.47 -22.59
CA LEU A 107 29.78 14.43 -21.81
C LEU A 107 28.76 13.32 -21.51
N VAL A 108 28.35 12.60 -22.56
CA VAL A 108 27.77 11.28 -22.38
C VAL A 108 28.98 10.36 -22.15
N PRO A 109 29.19 9.78 -20.96
CA PRO A 109 30.10 8.63 -20.89
C PRO A 109 29.61 7.65 -21.95
N PRO A 110 30.48 7.06 -22.79
CA PRO A 110 30.02 6.12 -23.80
C PRO A 110 29.21 5.06 -23.07
N ALA A 111 27.89 5.09 -23.25
CA ALA A 111 27.02 4.08 -22.70
C ALA A 111 27.63 2.77 -23.19
N PRO A 112 28.03 1.83 -22.32
CA PRO A 112 28.46 0.53 -22.78
C PRO A 112 27.43 0.07 -23.82
N ALA A 113 27.90 -0.34 -25.00
CA ALA A 113 27.12 -0.55 -26.24
C ALA A 113 25.97 -1.58 -26.12
N THR A 114 25.63 -1.99 -24.90
CA THR A 114 24.68 -3.00 -24.48
C THR A 114 23.64 -2.48 -23.48
N LEU A 115 23.61 -1.19 -23.11
CA LEU A 115 22.60 -0.62 -22.21
C LEU A 115 21.21 -0.62 -22.85
N ARG A 116 20.42 -1.65 -22.53
CA ARG A 116 19.01 -1.74 -22.92
C ARG A 116 18.17 -0.82 -22.03
N LEU A 117 17.56 0.19 -22.64
CA LEU A 117 16.55 1.02 -21.98
C LEU A 117 15.42 0.15 -21.40
N PRO A 118 14.85 0.51 -20.25
CA PRO A 118 13.76 -0.24 -19.65
C PRO A 118 12.57 -0.33 -20.61
N ALA A 119 12.01 -1.53 -20.73
CA ALA A 119 10.82 -1.75 -21.55
C ALA A 119 9.57 -1.31 -20.78
N ARG A 120 8.70 -0.54 -21.41
CA ARG A 120 7.39 -0.21 -20.84
C ARG A 120 6.35 -1.24 -21.23
N ALA A 121 5.81 -1.95 -20.24
CA ALA A 121 4.53 -2.64 -20.35
C ALA A 121 3.40 -1.71 -19.86
N ALA A 122 2.57 -1.22 -20.79
CA ALA A 122 1.45 -0.35 -20.46
C ALA A 122 0.40 -1.09 -19.61
N HIS A 123 -0.34 -0.36 -18.76
CA HIS A 123 -1.41 -0.94 -17.96
C HIS A 123 -2.59 -1.25 -18.86
N TRP A 124 -3.43 -2.22 -18.50
CA TRP A 124 -4.64 -2.51 -19.30
C TRP A 124 -5.54 -1.26 -19.44
N THR A 125 -5.56 -0.40 -18.42
CA THR A 125 -6.31 0.88 -18.45
C THR A 125 -5.77 1.88 -19.46
N THR A 126 -4.49 1.78 -19.85
CA THR A 126 -3.87 2.67 -20.85
C THR A 126 -4.45 2.45 -22.25
N TYR A 127 -4.94 1.23 -22.51
CA TYR A 127 -5.61 0.88 -23.77
C TYR A 127 -7.09 1.28 -23.80
N LEU A 128 -7.66 1.65 -22.65
CA LEU A 128 -9.03 2.17 -22.58
C LEU A 128 -9.09 3.66 -22.86
N HIS A 129 -10.23 4.11 -23.37
CA HIS A 129 -10.49 5.53 -23.55
C HIS A 129 -10.47 6.27 -22.19
N PRO A 130 -9.89 7.48 -22.07
CA PRO A 130 -9.77 8.22 -20.81
C PRO A 130 -11.11 8.44 -20.11
N ALA A 131 -12.21 8.55 -20.88
CA ALA A 131 -13.55 8.63 -20.33
C ALA A 131 -13.95 7.39 -19.52
N VAL A 132 -13.59 6.18 -19.97
CA VAL A 132 -13.88 4.93 -19.25
C VAL A 132 -13.04 4.85 -17.97
N ALA A 133 -11.74 5.15 -18.07
CA ALA A 133 -10.86 5.21 -16.91
C ALA A 133 -11.35 6.25 -15.87
N TYR A 134 -11.86 7.39 -16.34
CA TYR A 134 -12.46 8.41 -15.49
C TYR A 134 -13.74 7.93 -14.79
N VAL A 135 -14.65 7.25 -15.51
CA VAL A 135 -15.85 6.67 -14.91
C VAL A 135 -15.49 5.67 -13.81
N LEU A 136 -14.51 4.79 -14.06
CA LEU A 136 -14.02 3.85 -13.06
C LEU A 136 -13.33 4.52 -11.86
N ALA A 137 -12.67 5.66 -12.10
CA ALA A 137 -12.02 6.47 -11.06
C ALA A 137 -13.00 7.38 -10.30
N HIS A 138 -14.23 7.58 -10.80
CA HIS A 138 -15.23 8.46 -10.20
C HIS A 138 -15.61 7.96 -8.80
N ARG A 139 -15.50 8.82 -7.79
CA ARG A 139 -15.76 8.47 -6.39
C ARG A 139 -17.24 8.59 -6.05
N VAL A 140 -17.85 7.46 -5.72
CA VAL A 140 -19.23 7.41 -5.18
C VAL A 140 -19.23 7.80 -3.70
N ALA A 141 -18.15 7.49 -2.99
CA ALA A 141 -17.91 7.89 -1.60
C ALA A 141 -16.40 8.11 -1.34
N PRO A 142 -16.01 8.80 -0.25
CA PRO A 142 -14.61 8.97 0.11
C PRO A 142 -13.87 7.62 0.17
N GLY A 143 -12.85 7.45 -0.66
CA GLY A 143 -12.06 6.22 -0.76
C GLY A 143 -12.68 5.07 -1.59
N TYR A 144 -13.88 5.26 -2.18
CA TYR A 144 -14.57 4.27 -3.01
C TYR A 144 -14.85 4.80 -4.43
N PRO A 145 -13.84 4.76 -5.32
CA PRO A 145 -14.07 4.89 -6.76
C PRO A 145 -14.98 3.76 -7.27
N LEU A 146 -15.74 4.04 -8.32
CA LEU A 146 -16.72 3.12 -8.91
C LEU A 146 -16.10 1.75 -9.23
N GLY A 147 -14.88 1.71 -9.74
CA GLY A 147 -14.17 0.47 -10.01
C GLY A 147 -13.99 -0.41 -8.76
N ARG A 148 -13.71 0.18 -7.58
CA ARG A 148 -13.66 -0.57 -6.32
C ARG A 148 -15.04 -1.08 -5.92
N VAL A 149 -16.08 -0.28 -6.11
CA VAL A 149 -17.47 -0.69 -5.82
C VAL A 149 -17.88 -1.89 -6.68
N CYS A 150 -17.55 -1.87 -7.98
CA CYS A 150 -17.79 -3.01 -8.87
C CYS A 150 -17.08 -4.29 -8.39
N VAL A 151 -15.81 -4.18 -7.98
CA VAL A 151 -15.06 -5.33 -7.43
C VAL A 151 -15.75 -5.88 -6.18
N LEU A 152 -16.16 -5.02 -5.25
CA LEU A 152 -16.87 -5.45 -4.04
C LEU A 152 -18.23 -6.08 -4.36
N ALA A 153 -18.96 -5.53 -5.34
CA ALA A 153 -20.26 -6.06 -5.76
C ALA A 153 -20.13 -7.44 -6.41
N ILE A 154 -19.13 -7.65 -7.27
CA ILE A 154 -18.84 -8.97 -7.86
C ILE A 154 -18.46 -9.97 -6.77
N TYR A 155 -17.54 -9.59 -5.87
CA TYR A 155 -17.13 -10.44 -4.75
C TYR A 155 -18.33 -10.79 -3.86
N PHE A 156 -19.16 -9.80 -3.50
CA PHE A 156 -20.37 -10.03 -2.71
C PHE A 156 -21.37 -10.93 -3.45
N GLY A 157 -21.58 -10.73 -4.75
CA GLY A 157 -22.49 -11.56 -5.54
C GLY A 157 -22.07 -13.02 -5.56
N VAL A 158 -20.78 -13.31 -5.70
CA VAL A 158 -20.24 -14.68 -5.66
C VAL A 158 -20.41 -15.31 -4.27
N VAL A 159 -20.10 -14.58 -3.20
CA VAL A 159 -20.26 -15.09 -1.83
C VAL A 159 -21.74 -15.24 -1.44
N LEU A 160 -22.59 -14.30 -1.85
CA LEU A 160 -24.03 -14.35 -1.64
C LEU A 160 -24.63 -15.54 -2.37
N TYR A 161 -24.21 -15.79 -3.62
CA TYR A 161 -24.60 -16.98 -4.38
C TYR A 161 -24.26 -18.26 -3.61
N ALA A 162 -23.08 -18.33 -2.99
CA ALA A 162 -22.72 -19.47 -2.13
C ALA A 162 -23.72 -19.68 -0.99
N GLY A 163 -24.19 -18.60 -0.36
CA GLY A 163 -25.14 -18.66 0.76
C GLY A 163 -26.59 -19.01 0.37
N VAL A 164 -27.07 -18.50 -0.77
CA VAL A 164 -28.52 -18.58 -1.12
C VAL A 164 -28.86 -19.57 -2.24
N PHE A 165 -27.87 -20.11 -2.95
CA PHE A 165 -28.14 -21.04 -4.04
C PHE A 165 -28.74 -22.36 -3.53
N ARG A 166 -30.01 -22.62 -3.89
CA ARG A 166 -30.78 -23.80 -3.46
C ARG A 166 -30.78 -24.02 -1.93
N SER A 167 -30.58 -22.95 -1.17
CA SER A 167 -30.53 -22.96 0.29
C SER A 167 -31.26 -21.73 0.83
N ASN A 168 -31.89 -21.87 1.99
CA ASN A 168 -32.51 -20.75 2.70
C ASN A 168 -31.66 -20.48 3.97
N PRO A 169 -30.99 -19.31 4.08
CA PRO A 169 -30.14 -18.97 5.22
C PRO A 169 -30.81 -19.08 6.61
N PHE A 170 -32.14 -18.96 6.67
CA PHE A 170 -32.89 -19.05 7.92
C PHE A 170 -33.31 -20.48 8.29
N VAL A 171 -33.05 -21.45 7.40
CA VAL A 171 -33.41 -22.86 7.59
C VAL A 171 -32.15 -23.73 7.59
N ASP A 172 -31.26 -23.54 6.61
CA ASP A 172 -29.97 -24.22 6.47
C ASP A 172 -28.85 -23.37 7.07
N ASN A 173 -28.89 -23.20 8.39
CA ASN A 173 -27.95 -22.33 9.09
C ASN A 173 -26.49 -22.83 8.98
N VAL A 174 -26.26 -24.10 8.60
CA VAL A 174 -24.91 -24.67 8.42
C VAL A 174 -24.22 -24.07 7.20
N ARG A 175 -24.97 -23.76 6.14
CA ARG A 175 -24.44 -23.12 4.93
C ARG A 175 -23.69 -21.83 5.24
N ASP A 176 -24.30 -20.95 6.01
CA ASP A 176 -23.73 -19.64 6.35
C ASP A 176 -22.49 -19.76 7.24
N GLY A 177 -22.39 -20.83 8.04
CA GLY A 177 -21.18 -21.15 8.78
C GLY A 177 -19.99 -21.50 7.87
N PHE A 178 -20.23 -22.27 6.79
CA PHE A 178 -19.22 -22.54 5.77
C PHE A 178 -18.87 -21.30 4.94
N VAL A 179 -19.86 -20.46 4.60
CA VAL A 179 -19.62 -19.17 3.95
C VAL A 179 -18.78 -18.26 4.86
N ALA A 180 -19.08 -18.18 6.16
CA ALA A 180 -18.29 -17.37 7.08
C ALA A 180 -16.83 -17.83 7.16
N VAL A 181 -16.60 -19.13 7.36
CA VAL A 181 -15.23 -19.66 7.56
C VAL A 181 -14.40 -19.68 6.29
N SER A 182 -15.03 -19.85 5.11
CA SER A 182 -14.34 -19.81 3.82
C SER A 182 -13.70 -18.46 3.53
N GLN A 183 -14.28 -17.37 4.04
CA GLN A 183 -13.73 -16.03 3.86
C GLN A 183 -12.56 -15.72 4.81
N VAL A 184 -12.34 -16.53 5.87
CA VAL A 184 -11.29 -16.26 6.87
C VAL A 184 -9.88 -16.23 6.24
N PRO A 185 -9.43 -17.20 5.41
CA PRO A 185 -8.16 -17.10 4.69
C PRO A 185 -8.03 -15.84 3.84
N ILE A 186 -9.09 -15.43 3.14
CA ILE A 186 -9.10 -14.26 2.26
C ILE A 186 -8.89 -12.98 3.10
N VAL A 187 -9.60 -12.87 4.23
CA VAL A 187 -9.43 -11.76 5.19
C VAL A 187 -7.98 -11.67 5.66
N PHE A 188 -7.34 -12.78 6.02
CA PHE A 188 -5.95 -12.79 6.49
C PHE A 188 -4.94 -12.53 5.36
N ALA A 189 -5.15 -13.09 4.17
CA ALA A 189 -4.31 -12.83 2.99
C ALA A 189 -4.25 -11.33 2.67
N LEU A 190 -5.38 -10.63 2.75
CA LEU A 190 -5.51 -9.21 2.47
C LEU A 190 -5.07 -8.28 3.63
N ALA A 191 -4.87 -8.83 4.84
CA ALA A 191 -4.46 -8.07 6.02
C ALA A 191 -2.93 -7.93 6.17
N GLY A 192 -2.19 -8.90 5.63
CA GLY A 192 -0.73 -8.98 5.70
C GLY A 192 -0.04 -7.79 5.04
N LYS A 193 1.16 -7.47 5.51
CA LYS A 193 2.03 -6.42 4.93
C LYS A 193 2.93 -7.03 3.86
N ASN A 194 3.31 -8.29 4.05
CA ASN A 194 3.90 -9.15 3.03
C ASN A 194 2.77 -9.97 2.35
N ASN A 195 1.84 -9.25 1.73
CA ASN A 195 0.66 -9.84 1.12
C ASN A 195 1.03 -10.57 -0.19
N VAL A 196 0.74 -11.87 -0.27
CA VAL A 196 0.98 -12.71 -1.46
C VAL A 196 0.20 -12.17 -2.68
N LEU A 197 -1.01 -11.68 -2.48
CA LEU A 197 -1.83 -11.08 -3.53
C LEU A 197 -1.20 -9.78 -4.04
N SER A 198 -0.60 -8.98 -3.16
CA SER A 198 0.16 -7.80 -3.54
C SER A 198 1.41 -8.13 -4.35
N LEU A 199 2.10 -9.20 -3.98
CA LEU A 199 3.24 -9.71 -4.76
C LEU A 199 2.80 -10.13 -6.16
N LEU A 200 1.74 -10.94 -6.28
CA LEU A 200 1.30 -11.46 -7.58
C LEU A 200 0.76 -10.36 -8.50
N SER A 201 -0.05 -9.45 -7.97
CA SER A 201 -0.69 -8.38 -8.77
C SER A 201 0.19 -7.15 -8.97
N GLY A 202 1.23 -6.97 -8.16
CA GLY A 202 1.98 -5.71 -8.10
C GLY A 202 1.18 -4.55 -7.51
N VAL A 203 0.02 -4.80 -6.89
CA VAL A 203 -0.78 -3.78 -6.22
C VAL A 203 -0.41 -3.72 -4.74
N PRO A 204 0.02 -2.57 -4.20
CA PRO A 204 0.33 -2.40 -2.79
C PRO A 204 -0.78 -2.87 -1.85
N TYR A 205 -0.42 -3.43 -0.69
CA TYR A 205 -1.37 -4.02 0.25
C TYR A 205 -2.36 -2.99 0.80
N GLU A 206 -1.97 -1.72 0.92
CA GLU A 206 -2.84 -0.60 1.29
C GLU A 206 -3.96 -0.41 0.28
N LYS A 207 -3.65 -0.57 -1.01
CA LYS A 207 -4.60 -0.41 -2.11
C LYS A 207 -5.57 -1.60 -2.21
N LEU A 208 -5.22 -2.76 -1.64
CA LEU A 208 -6.09 -3.95 -1.53
C LEU A 208 -6.90 -4.03 -0.23
N ASN A 209 -6.52 -3.26 0.81
CA ASN A 209 -7.10 -3.39 2.14
C ASN A 209 -8.62 -3.09 2.21
N TYR A 210 -9.19 -2.40 1.21
CA TYR A 210 -10.64 -2.22 1.14
C TYR A 210 -11.41 -3.54 0.99
N ILE A 211 -10.79 -4.53 0.33
CA ILE A 211 -11.35 -5.88 0.19
C ILE A 211 -11.28 -6.62 1.53
N HIS A 212 -10.16 -6.51 2.28
CA HIS A 212 -10.06 -7.06 3.65
C HIS A 212 -11.22 -6.58 4.55
N ARG A 213 -11.47 -5.27 4.55
CA ARG A 213 -12.55 -4.68 5.35
C ARG A 213 -13.93 -5.16 4.92
N PHE A 214 -14.14 -5.35 3.62
CA PHE A 214 -15.41 -5.82 3.10
C PHE A 214 -15.63 -7.31 3.37
N ALA A 215 -14.64 -8.15 3.05
CA ALA A 215 -14.64 -9.58 3.37
C ALA A 215 -14.88 -9.83 4.85
N GLY A 216 -14.23 -9.07 5.74
CA GLY A 216 -14.47 -9.16 7.18
C GLY A 216 -15.92 -8.86 7.59
N ARG A 217 -16.58 -7.89 6.96
CA ARG A 217 -18.01 -7.61 7.20
C ARG A 217 -18.91 -8.74 6.68
N VAL A 218 -18.56 -9.33 5.54
CA VAL A 218 -19.28 -10.49 5.01
C VAL A 218 -19.14 -11.70 5.94
N THR A 219 -17.94 -11.94 6.49
CA THR A 219 -17.71 -12.96 7.53
C THR A 219 -18.57 -12.71 8.78
N VAL A 220 -18.61 -11.47 9.28
CA VAL A 220 -19.44 -11.09 10.45
C VAL A 220 -20.92 -11.35 10.17
N LEU A 221 -21.40 -10.93 9.01
CA LEU A 221 -22.79 -11.12 8.60
C LEU A 221 -23.16 -12.61 8.53
N ALA A 222 -22.37 -13.40 7.80
CA ALA A 222 -22.60 -14.83 7.65
C ALA A 222 -22.53 -15.59 9.00
N ALA A 223 -21.56 -15.25 9.85
CA ALA A 223 -21.42 -15.85 11.19
C ALA A 223 -22.62 -15.52 12.10
N ASN A 224 -23.14 -14.29 12.04
CA ASN A 224 -24.32 -13.90 12.81
C ASN A 224 -25.60 -14.56 12.28
N VAL A 225 -25.79 -14.66 10.96
CA VAL A 225 -26.93 -15.38 10.37
C VAL A 225 -26.91 -16.86 10.79
N HIS A 226 -25.74 -17.51 10.69
CA HIS A 226 -25.51 -18.86 11.18
C HIS A 226 -25.91 -19.03 12.66
N ALA A 227 -25.42 -18.16 13.55
CA ALA A 227 -25.67 -18.25 14.98
C ALA A 227 -27.15 -17.97 15.34
N ILE A 228 -27.73 -16.91 14.77
CA ILE A 228 -29.14 -16.53 15.00
C ILE A 228 -30.07 -17.66 14.54
N GLY A 229 -29.79 -18.29 13.40
CA GLY A 229 -30.52 -19.46 12.93
C GLY A 229 -30.51 -20.57 13.98
N PHE A 230 -29.34 -20.99 14.46
CA PHE A 230 -29.25 -22.01 15.51
C PHE A 230 -29.97 -21.63 16.80
N PHE A 231 -29.82 -20.39 17.28
CA PHE A 231 -30.55 -19.93 18.47
C PHE A 231 -32.06 -20.01 18.28
N TYR A 232 -32.56 -19.56 17.13
CA TYR A 232 -33.98 -19.64 16.80
C TYR A 232 -34.50 -21.09 16.81
N HIS A 233 -33.82 -22.00 16.10
CA HIS A 233 -34.23 -23.41 16.04
C HIS A 233 -34.18 -24.09 17.41
N TRP A 234 -33.15 -23.83 18.22
CA TRP A 234 -33.06 -24.40 19.57
C TRP A 234 -34.09 -23.80 20.54
N SER A 235 -34.41 -22.52 20.41
CA SER A 235 -35.46 -21.88 21.20
C SER A 235 -36.84 -22.45 20.88
N MET A 236 -37.15 -22.61 19.59
CA MET A 236 -38.41 -23.22 19.15
C MET A 236 -38.54 -24.69 19.58
N ALA A 237 -37.43 -25.43 19.59
CA ALA A 237 -37.40 -26.82 20.03
C ALA A 237 -37.31 -27.00 21.56
N GLY A 238 -37.11 -25.92 22.33
CA GLY A 238 -36.89 -26.00 23.79
C GLY A 238 -35.56 -26.65 24.20
N THR A 239 -34.59 -26.79 23.28
CA THR A 239 -33.32 -27.52 23.49
C THR A 239 -32.11 -26.60 23.72
N ALA A 240 -32.31 -25.27 23.78
CA ALA A 240 -31.23 -24.29 23.85
C ALA A 240 -30.18 -24.57 24.95
N SER A 241 -30.61 -24.90 26.18
CA SER A 241 -29.68 -25.20 27.27
C SER A 241 -28.82 -26.45 26.98
N GLN A 242 -29.43 -27.49 26.42
CA GLN A 242 -28.74 -28.73 26.07
C GLN A 242 -27.75 -28.51 24.92
N SER A 243 -28.15 -27.78 23.87
CA SER A 243 -27.27 -27.44 22.75
C SER A 243 -26.08 -26.57 23.19
N LEU A 244 -26.32 -25.55 24.02
CA LEU A 244 -25.26 -24.69 24.56
C LEU A 244 -24.28 -25.42 25.50
N ALA A 245 -24.70 -26.54 26.09
CA ALA A 245 -23.82 -27.36 26.91
C ALA A 245 -22.78 -28.14 26.07
N GLN A 246 -23.01 -28.32 24.77
CA GLN A 246 -22.11 -29.09 23.90
C GLN A 246 -20.77 -28.35 23.71
N PRO A 247 -19.61 -29.02 23.88
CA PRO A 247 -18.30 -28.35 23.84
C PRO A 247 -18.03 -27.58 22.54
N PHE A 248 -18.39 -28.17 21.40
CA PHE A 248 -18.15 -27.55 20.10
C PHE A 248 -19.01 -26.28 19.92
N VAL A 249 -20.23 -26.24 20.47
CA VAL A 249 -21.11 -25.06 20.46
C VAL A 249 -20.51 -23.94 21.32
N ARG A 250 -19.90 -24.27 22.47
CA ARG A 250 -19.19 -23.27 23.30
C ARG A 250 -18.04 -22.61 22.56
N TYR A 251 -17.27 -23.39 21.78
CA TYR A 251 -16.26 -22.84 20.87
C TYR A 251 -16.89 -21.98 19.76
N GLY A 252 -18.05 -22.37 19.23
CA GLY A 252 -18.82 -21.55 18.28
C GLY A 252 -19.24 -20.20 18.88
N LEU A 253 -19.72 -20.19 20.12
CA LEU A 253 -20.08 -18.97 20.84
C LEU A 253 -18.85 -18.09 21.10
N ALA A 254 -17.73 -18.67 21.50
CA ALA A 254 -16.47 -17.94 21.66
C ALA A 254 -16.00 -17.32 20.33
N ALA A 255 -16.15 -18.04 19.21
CA ALA A 255 -15.83 -17.53 17.87
C ALA A 255 -16.77 -16.38 17.46
N LEU A 256 -18.08 -16.50 17.73
CA LEU A 256 -19.08 -15.46 17.48
C LEU A 256 -18.74 -14.17 18.24
N ILE A 257 -18.55 -14.27 19.56
CA ILE A 257 -18.15 -13.14 20.41
C ILE A 257 -16.86 -12.49 19.88
N SER A 258 -15.90 -13.31 19.47
CA SER A 258 -14.63 -12.81 18.90
C SER A 258 -14.85 -12.02 17.61
N VAL A 259 -15.66 -12.53 16.69
CA VAL A 259 -16.02 -11.86 15.42
C VAL A 259 -16.78 -10.55 15.67
N ASP A 260 -17.66 -10.50 16.67
CA ASP A 260 -18.40 -9.29 17.01
C ASP A 260 -17.51 -8.24 17.68
N ILE A 261 -16.58 -8.65 18.55
CA ILE A 261 -15.53 -7.76 19.10
C ILE A 261 -14.68 -7.20 17.97
N LEU A 262 -14.29 -8.03 16.99
CA LEU A 262 -13.57 -7.57 15.80
C LEU A 262 -14.39 -6.53 15.04
N ALA A 263 -15.69 -6.75 14.82
CA ALA A 263 -16.56 -5.84 14.08
C ALA A 263 -16.72 -4.49 14.78
N LEU A 264 -17.09 -4.51 16.07
CA LEU A 264 -17.32 -3.32 16.89
C LEU A 264 -16.03 -2.52 17.10
N GLY A 265 -14.94 -3.19 17.47
CA GLY A 265 -13.62 -2.57 17.67
C GLY A 265 -13.03 -1.98 16.38
N SER A 266 -13.40 -2.53 15.22
CA SER A 266 -12.94 -2.06 13.90
C SER A 266 -13.82 -0.98 13.28
N MET A 267 -14.85 -0.47 13.96
CA MET A 267 -15.68 0.62 13.45
C MET A 267 -14.85 1.88 13.19
N ARG A 268 -15.20 2.63 12.13
CA ARG A 268 -14.49 3.86 11.75
C ARG A 268 -14.35 4.84 12.92
N TYR A 269 -15.45 5.05 13.64
CA TYR A 269 -15.50 5.88 14.84
C TYR A 269 -14.47 5.46 15.91
N VAL A 270 -14.36 4.16 16.19
CA VAL A 270 -13.40 3.64 17.19
C VAL A 270 -11.97 3.85 16.71
N ARG A 271 -11.65 3.52 15.46
CA ARG A 271 -10.29 3.67 14.91
C ARG A 271 -9.80 5.11 14.88
N GLU A 272 -10.68 6.07 14.61
CA GLU A 272 -10.35 7.49 14.55
C GLU A 272 -10.22 8.12 15.94
N LYS A 273 -11.03 7.68 16.91
CA LYS A 273 -11.03 8.24 18.28
C LYS A 273 -10.03 7.57 19.21
N SER A 274 -9.82 6.26 19.07
CA SER A 274 -8.87 5.48 19.85
C SER A 274 -8.28 4.34 19.01
N TYR A 275 -7.14 4.63 18.39
CA TYR A 275 -6.41 3.61 17.63
C TYR A 275 -5.93 2.47 18.54
N ALA A 276 -5.61 2.76 19.80
CA ALA A 276 -5.26 1.78 20.83
C ALA A 276 -6.32 0.69 20.99
N LEU A 277 -7.58 1.12 21.19
CA LEU A 277 -8.69 0.22 21.44
C LEU A 277 -8.95 -0.64 20.20
N PHE A 278 -8.93 -0.04 19.01
CA PHE A 278 -9.00 -0.77 17.76
C PHE A 278 -7.91 -1.84 17.68
N TRP A 279 -6.65 -1.47 17.84
CA TRP A 279 -5.53 -2.40 17.70
C TRP A 279 -5.59 -3.54 18.71
N LEU A 280 -5.93 -3.25 19.97
CA LEU A 280 -6.03 -4.25 21.03
C LEU A 280 -7.20 -5.21 20.80
N SER A 281 -8.41 -4.68 20.58
CA SER A 281 -9.61 -5.48 20.31
C SER A 281 -9.45 -6.32 19.06
N HIS A 282 -8.86 -5.75 18.00
CA HIS A 282 -8.61 -6.47 16.76
C HIS A 282 -7.61 -7.61 16.98
N THR A 283 -6.51 -7.35 17.68
CA THR A 283 -5.47 -8.36 17.93
C THR A 283 -5.95 -9.49 18.83
N ALA A 284 -6.58 -9.17 19.96
CA ALA A 284 -7.14 -10.19 20.84
C ALA A 284 -8.27 -10.96 20.15
N GLY A 285 -9.18 -10.25 19.46
CA GLY A 285 -10.33 -10.84 18.78
C GLY A 285 -9.93 -11.86 17.71
N PHE A 286 -8.96 -11.56 16.84
CA PHE A 286 -8.59 -12.52 15.79
C PHE A 286 -7.83 -13.74 16.36
N LEU A 287 -7.05 -13.57 17.43
CA LEU A 287 -6.37 -14.70 18.08
C LEU A 287 -7.38 -15.65 18.72
N CYS A 288 -8.35 -15.10 19.46
CA CYS A 288 -9.45 -15.88 20.04
C CYS A 288 -10.30 -16.55 18.94
N LEU A 289 -10.59 -15.84 17.85
CA LEU A 289 -11.34 -16.39 16.70
C LEU A 289 -10.63 -17.60 16.10
N LEU A 290 -9.33 -17.51 15.80
CA LEU A 290 -8.60 -18.63 15.18
C LEU A 290 -8.62 -19.88 16.06
N VAL A 291 -8.41 -19.74 17.37
CA VAL A 291 -8.46 -20.88 18.31
C VAL A 291 -9.89 -21.43 18.42
N ALA A 292 -10.87 -20.56 18.63
CA ALA A 292 -12.26 -20.97 18.82
C ALA A 292 -12.83 -21.64 17.56
N ALA A 293 -12.62 -21.06 16.38
CA ALA A 293 -13.09 -21.63 15.12
C ALA A 293 -12.41 -22.96 14.78
N TYR A 294 -11.13 -23.15 15.13
CA TYR A 294 -10.42 -24.43 14.93
C TYR A 294 -11.06 -25.58 15.72
N HIS A 295 -11.56 -25.30 16.93
CA HIS A 295 -12.21 -26.28 17.80
C HIS A 295 -13.73 -26.37 17.62
N HIS A 296 -14.34 -25.51 16.79
CA HIS A 296 -15.79 -25.49 16.60
C HIS A 296 -16.29 -26.66 15.73
N VAL A 297 -15.75 -26.88 14.52
CA VAL A 297 -16.25 -27.92 13.59
C VAL A 297 -15.09 -28.54 12.78
N PRO A 298 -14.89 -29.88 12.75
CA PRO A 298 -13.71 -30.48 12.12
C PRO A 298 -13.53 -30.18 10.61
N PRO A 299 -14.58 -30.24 9.75
CA PRO A 299 -14.47 -29.88 8.34
C PRO A 299 -13.92 -28.49 8.01
N THR A 300 -14.00 -27.53 8.95
CA THR A 300 -13.59 -26.13 8.71
C THR A 300 -12.13 -25.86 9.09
N LYS A 301 -11.46 -26.82 9.75
CA LYS A 301 -10.05 -26.70 10.17
C LYS A 301 -9.09 -26.30 9.05
N PRO A 302 -9.18 -26.82 7.80
CA PRO A 302 -8.26 -26.42 6.74
C PRO A 302 -8.28 -24.91 6.45
N TYR A 303 -9.45 -24.26 6.51
CA TYR A 303 -9.56 -22.81 6.35
C TYR A 303 -8.85 -22.05 7.47
N ILE A 304 -9.02 -22.48 8.72
CA ILE A 304 -8.36 -21.85 9.87
C ILE A 304 -6.83 -22.05 9.83
N LEU A 305 -6.38 -23.24 9.42
CA LEU A 305 -4.95 -23.53 9.24
C LEU A 305 -4.35 -22.68 8.12
N ALA A 306 -5.05 -22.52 6.99
CA ALA A 306 -4.61 -21.65 5.90
C ALA A 306 -4.48 -20.19 6.35
N ALA A 307 -5.46 -19.66 7.09
CA ALA A 307 -5.41 -18.31 7.65
C ALA A 307 -4.25 -18.14 8.64
N THR A 308 -4.03 -19.14 9.51
CA THR A 308 -2.92 -19.16 10.47
C THR A 308 -1.56 -19.21 9.77
N ALA A 309 -1.43 -20.01 8.70
CA ALA A 309 -0.21 -20.09 7.90
C ALA A 309 0.11 -18.75 7.20
N LEU A 310 -0.90 -18.08 6.64
CA LEU A 310 -0.74 -16.76 6.03
C LEU A 310 -0.32 -15.71 7.07
N LEU A 311 -0.92 -15.73 8.26
CA LEU A 311 -0.51 -14.86 9.37
C LEU A 311 0.95 -15.13 9.77
N ALA A 312 1.31 -16.40 9.99
CA ALA A 312 2.65 -16.80 10.40
C ALA A 312 3.71 -16.39 9.36
N LEU A 313 3.43 -16.62 8.07
CA LEU A 313 4.28 -16.19 6.97
C LEU A 313 4.51 -14.68 6.99
N ASP A 314 3.46 -13.88 7.17
CA ASP A 314 3.60 -12.43 7.30
C ASP A 314 4.50 -12.05 8.48
N ARG A 315 4.34 -12.68 9.66
CA ARG A 315 5.18 -12.39 10.84
C ARG A 315 6.65 -12.74 10.61
N VAL A 316 6.93 -13.91 10.04
CA VAL A 316 8.30 -14.37 9.73
C VAL A 316 8.96 -13.41 8.74
N LEU A 317 8.25 -13.01 7.69
CA LEU A 317 8.79 -12.07 6.70
C LEU A 317 9.01 -10.67 7.28
N ARG A 318 8.18 -10.21 8.22
CA ARG A 318 8.39 -8.93 8.91
C ARG A 318 9.64 -8.95 9.80
N LEU A 319 9.87 -10.05 10.52
CA LEU A 319 11.12 -10.24 11.28
C LEU A 319 12.34 -10.24 10.36
N PHE A 320 12.29 -11.02 9.27
CA PHE A 320 13.38 -11.10 8.29
C PHE A 320 13.71 -9.74 7.64
N LYS A 321 12.69 -8.89 7.43
CA LYS A 321 12.81 -7.54 6.85
C LYS A 321 13.13 -6.43 7.86
N SER A 322 13.29 -6.76 9.14
CA SER A 322 13.60 -5.79 10.19
C SER A 322 15.11 -5.58 10.34
N ARG A 323 15.54 -4.33 10.51
CA ARG A 323 16.94 -3.93 10.72
C ARG A 323 17.06 -3.02 11.93
N LEU A 324 17.90 -3.40 12.88
CA LEU A 324 18.29 -2.55 14.00
C LEU A 324 19.42 -1.63 13.54
N THR A 325 19.24 -0.32 13.65
CA THR A 325 20.23 0.66 13.22
C THR A 325 20.16 1.92 14.08
N ARG A 326 21.13 2.82 13.89
CA ARG A 326 21.12 4.17 14.47
C ARG A 326 20.54 5.16 13.45
N ALA A 327 19.73 6.08 13.94
CA ALA A 327 19.17 7.19 13.19
C ALA A 327 19.61 8.51 13.83
N THR A 328 20.00 9.48 13.01
CA THR A 328 20.24 10.85 13.46
C THR A 328 18.98 11.66 13.22
N ALA A 329 18.38 12.18 14.29
CA ALA A 329 17.16 12.96 14.26
C ALA A 329 17.46 14.47 14.31
N SER A 330 17.04 15.22 13.29
CA SER A 330 17.11 16.68 13.26
C SER A 330 15.72 17.31 13.06
N PRO A 331 15.44 18.47 13.68
CA PRO A 331 14.15 19.14 13.51
C PRO A 331 14.10 19.96 12.21
N LEU A 332 12.95 19.94 11.54
CA LEU A 332 12.55 20.80 10.42
C LEU A 332 11.41 21.73 10.89
N PRO A 333 11.71 22.96 11.35
CA PRO A 333 10.72 23.81 12.01
C PRO A 333 9.60 24.32 11.12
N ALA A 334 9.86 24.72 9.87
CA ALA A 334 8.84 25.27 8.99
C ALA A 334 7.79 24.21 8.60
N LEU A 335 8.20 22.95 8.52
CA LEU A 335 7.33 21.80 8.29
C LEU A 335 6.78 21.16 9.57
N ARG A 336 7.21 21.60 10.77
CA ARG A 336 7.01 20.91 12.06
C ARG A 336 7.25 19.40 11.93
N SER A 337 8.39 19.03 11.36
CA SER A 337 8.71 17.65 11.01
C SER A 337 10.08 17.24 11.55
N THR A 338 10.31 15.95 11.75
CA THR A 338 11.61 15.40 12.11
C THR A 338 12.24 14.77 10.87
N HIS A 339 13.44 15.21 10.52
CA HIS A 339 14.28 14.51 9.57
C HIS A 339 15.04 13.40 10.30
N LEU A 340 15.00 12.18 9.77
CA LEU A 340 15.74 11.03 10.28
C LEU A 340 16.68 10.52 9.18
N ALA A 341 17.98 10.59 9.44
CA ALA A 341 19.01 10.03 8.56
C ALA A 341 19.52 8.68 9.09
N LEU A 342 19.51 7.64 8.26
CA LEU A 342 19.92 6.28 8.60
C LEU A 342 21.05 5.81 7.68
N PRO A 343 22.29 6.28 7.89
CA PRO A 343 23.41 6.12 6.95
C PRO A 343 23.87 4.66 6.74
N ALA A 344 23.54 3.76 7.66
CA ALA A 344 23.92 2.34 7.56
C ALA A 344 23.07 1.56 6.54
N LEU A 345 21.89 2.06 6.16
CA LEU A 345 20.99 1.43 5.19
C LEU A 345 21.07 2.23 3.89
N ARG A 346 21.63 1.63 2.83
CA ARG A 346 21.92 2.33 1.57
C ARG A 346 21.34 1.67 0.32
N ALA A 347 20.81 0.45 0.44
CA ALA A 347 20.21 -0.25 -0.68
C ALA A 347 19.02 -1.11 -0.25
N GLY A 348 18.30 -1.63 -1.25
CA GLY A 348 17.28 -2.66 -1.05
C GLY A 348 15.84 -2.17 -0.96
N TRP A 349 15.58 -0.88 -1.20
CA TRP A 349 14.26 -0.32 -1.46
C TRP A 349 14.14 0.16 -2.91
N LEU A 350 12.95 0.62 -3.28
CA LEU A 350 12.69 1.39 -4.49
C LEU A 350 12.18 2.76 -4.09
N ALA A 351 12.41 3.74 -4.95
CA ALA A 351 11.77 5.03 -4.83
C ALA A 351 10.24 4.90 -4.72
N GLY A 352 9.67 5.65 -3.77
CA GLY A 352 8.24 5.63 -3.46
C GLY A 352 7.79 4.51 -2.51
N GLN A 353 8.69 3.60 -2.09
CA GLN A 353 8.39 2.66 -1.00
C GLN A 353 8.44 3.35 0.37
N HIS A 354 7.76 2.75 1.33
CA HIS A 354 7.83 3.16 2.73
C HIS A 354 8.41 2.06 3.60
N VAL A 355 8.94 2.47 4.75
CA VAL A 355 9.39 1.59 5.82
C VAL A 355 8.52 1.80 7.04
N ARG A 356 8.59 0.91 8.00
CA ARG A 356 7.94 1.05 9.30
C ARG A 356 8.99 1.22 10.38
N LEU A 357 8.77 2.18 11.27
CA LEU A 357 9.74 2.59 12.27
C LEU A 357 9.24 2.26 13.68
N VAL A 358 10.15 1.72 14.50
CA VAL A 358 10.02 1.58 15.95
C VAL A 358 11.24 2.21 16.60
N VAL A 359 11.04 3.16 17.51
CA VAL A 359 12.12 3.72 18.34
C VAL A 359 12.31 2.81 19.55
N VAL A 360 13.53 2.34 19.77
CA VAL A 360 13.88 1.37 20.82
C VAL A 360 14.30 2.08 22.10
N ALA A 361 15.27 3.01 21.99
CA ALA A 361 15.72 3.84 23.11
C ALA A 361 16.41 5.12 22.60
N PRO A 362 16.29 6.25 23.31
CA PRO A 362 17.19 7.38 23.15
C PRO A 362 18.53 7.04 23.83
N SER A 363 19.56 6.78 23.02
CA SER A 363 20.98 6.72 23.42
C SER A 363 21.31 6.17 24.82
N GLY A 364 21.20 4.85 25.03
CA GLY A 364 21.61 4.14 26.25
C GLY A 364 21.69 2.63 26.02
N GLY A 365 22.53 1.92 26.80
CA GLY A 365 22.79 0.48 26.65
C GLY A 365 21.52 -0.37 26.65
N MET A 366 21.43 -1.33 25.73
CA MET A 366 20.22 -2.11 25.47
C MET A 366 20.10 -3.28 26.46
N GLY A 367 19.27 -3.11 27.50
CA GLY A 367 18.84 -4.23 28.34
C GLY A 367 17.90 -5.19 27.57
N VAL A 368 17.92 -6.48 27.93
CA VAL A 368 17.11 -7.54 27.29
C VAL A 368 15.62 -7.18 27.22
N GLY A 369 15.08 -6.53 28.26
CA GLY A 369 13.68 -6.10 28.32
C GLY A 369 13.30 -5.08 27.25
N ALA A 370 14.16 -4.11 26.96
CA ALA A 370 13.91 -3.10 25.92
C ALA A 370 13.89 -3.73 24.51
N TRP A 371 14.78 -4.71 24.28
CA TRP A 371 14.80 -5.47 23.03
C TRP A 371 13.55 -6.32 22.86
N LEU A 372 13.13 -7.05 23.90
CA LEU A 372 11.91 -7.86 23.87
C LEU A 372 10.66 -7.01 23.62
N ALA A 373 10.57 -5.82 24.25
CA ALA A 373 9.47 -4.89 24.02
C ALA A 373 9.46 -4.37 22.57
N ALA A 374 10.62 -4.05 22.00
CA ALA A 374 10.72 -3.61 20.61
C ALA A 374 10.37 -4.75 19.63
N ALA A 375 10.84 -5.97 19.88
CA ALA A 375 10.49 -7.15 19.08
C ALA A 375 8.99 -7.45 19.14
N ALA A 376 8.37 -7.35 20.32
CA ALA A 376 6.92 -7.52 20.49
C ALA A 376 6.14 -6.45 19.71
N ARG A 377 6.59 -5.18 19.72
CA ARG A 377 5.98 -4.09 18.93
C ARG A 377 6.06 -4.36 17.43
N VAL A 378 7.17 -4.89 16.94
CA VAL A 378 7.30 -5.34 15.54
C VAL A 378 6.32 -6.47 15.27
N LEU A 379 6.35 -7.55 16.05
CA LEU A 379 5.51 -8.74 15.86
C LEU A 379 4.01 -8.42 15.88
N LEU A 380 3.56 -7.59 16.82
CA LEU A 380 2.16 -7.20 16.95
C LEU A 380 1.74 -6.07 16.01
N GLY A 381 2.63 -5.56 15.16
CA GLY A 381 2.27 -4.60 14.11
C GLY A 381 2.13 -3.15 14.57
N ALA A 382 2.77 -2.77 15.68
CA ALA A 382 2.76 -1.42 16.22
C ALA A 382 3.74 -0.46 15.51
N ALA A 383 4.54 -0.96 14.56
CA ALA A 383 5.48 -0.16 13.79
C ALA A 383 4.76 0.80 12.82
N ARG A 384 5.21 2.07 12.79
CA ARG A 384 4.53 3.18 12.08
C ARG A 384 5.13 3.44 10.70
N PRO A 385 4.32 3.58 9.64
CA PRO A 385 4.82 3.71 8.27
C PRO A 385 5.31 5.13 7.93
N PHE A 386 6.45 5.23 7.24
CA PHE A 386 7.03 6.47 6.70
C PHE A 386 7.67 6.22 5.34
N THR A 387 7.36 7.08 4.37
CA THR A 387 7.89 7.00 3.00
C THR A 387 9.38 7.33 3.00
N VAL A 388 10.17 6.57 2.24
CA VAL A 388 11.61 6.84 2.07
C VAL A 388 11.77 8.04 1.15
N ALA A 389 12.54 9.03 1.60
CA ALA A 389 12.70 10.32 0.92
C ALA A 389 13.86 10.34 -0.11
N ASP A 390 14.78 9.38 -0.03
CA ASP A 390 15.98 9.26 -0.86
C ASP A 390 15.87 8.05 -1.83
N ALA A 391 16.57 8.13 -2.96
CA ALA A 391 16.77 7.00 -3.87
C ALA A 391 17.74 5.95 -3.29
N PRO A 392 17.62 4.67 -3.71
CA PRO A 392 18.61 3.66 -3.36
C PRO A 392 20.00 4.03 -3.89
N GLY A 393 21.04 3.87 -3.05
CA GLY A 393 22.43 4.14 -3.41
C GLY A 393 22.99 5.50 -2.97
N GLY A 394 22.13 6.39 -2.42
CA GLY A 394 22.50 7.71 -1.90
C GLY A 394 23.26 7.69 -0.57
N ALA A 395 23.12 8.78 0.20
CA ALA A 395 23.84 8.96 1.47
C ALA A 395 23.40 7.96 2.54
N GLY A 396 22.14 7.52 2.47
CA GLY A 396 21.52 6.55 3.37
C GLY A 396 20.00 6.64 3.32
N LEU A 397 19.31 5.83 4.11
CA LEU A 397 17.86 5.89 4.14
C LEU A 397 17.41 7.13 4.92
N GLU A 398 16.69 8.03 4.25
CA GLU A 398 16.17 9.26 4.85
C GLU A 398 14.64 9.22 4.99
N LEU A 399 14.14 9.77 6.11
CA LEU A 399 12.70 9.88 6.40
C LEU A 399 12.37 11.29 6.89
N ILE A 400 11.25 11.84 6.42
CA ILE A 400 10.67 13.07 6.99
C ILE A 400 9.35 12.70 7.69
N VAL A 401 9.34 12.86 9.02
CA VAL A 401 8.23 12.49 9.89
C VAL A 401 7.48 13.73 10.32
N LYS A 402 6.25 13.92 9.83
CA LYS A 402 5.41 15.06 10.22
C LYS A 402 4.98 14.97 11.68
N GLY A 403 5.38 15.96 12.48
CA GLY A 403 5.02 16.08 13.89
C GLY A 403 3.56 16.45 14.07
N THR A 404 2.84 15.68 14.90
CA THR A 404 1.47 15.99 15.32
C THR A 404 1.43 16.13 16.83
N GLU A 405 0.91 17.25 17.32
CA GLU A 405 0.85 17.57 18.74
C GLU A 405 0.05 16.51 19.53
N GLY A 406 0.52 16.19 20.74
CA GLY A 406 -0.09 15.18 21.60
C GLY A 406 0.04 13.73 21.10
N ARG A 407 0.73 13.49 19.99
CA ARG A 407 0.96 12.15 19.41
C ARG A 407 2.43 11.77 19.40
N TRP A 408 2.70 10.50 19.11
CA TRP A 408 4.06 9.94 19.00
C TRP A 408 4.97 10.72 18.03
N THR A 409 4.45 11.19 16.89
CA THR A 409 5.25 11.96 15.93
C THR A 409 5.59 13.36 16.44
N GLY A 410 4.72 13.97 17.26
CA GLY A 410 5.01 15.23 17.95
C GLY A 410 6.11 15.04 18.99
N TRP A 411 6.04 13.98 19.79
CA TRP A 411 7.12 13.64 20.73
C TRP A 411 8.46 13.43 20.03
N LEU A 412 8.48 12.73 18.89
CA LEU A 412 9.71 12.53 18.12
C LEU A 412 10.31 13.87 17.66
N TYR A 413 9.46 14.84 17.32
CA TYR A 413 9.86 16.19 16.99
C TYR A 413 10.43 16.95 18.19
N ASP A 414 9.78 16.87 19.35
CA ASP A 414 10.25 17.50 20.59
C ASP A 414 11.59 16.90 21.05
N VAL A 415 11.77 15.58 20.89
CA VAL A 415 13.04 14.90 21.11
C VAL A 415 14.12 15.47 20.19
N ALA A 416 13.84 15.60 18.89
CA ALA A 416 14.79 16.14 17.92
C ALA A 416 15.16 17.61 18.19
N ARG A 417 14.24 18.43 18.71
CA ARG A 417 14.48 19.82 19.13
C ARG A 417 15.35 19.97 20.38
N GLY A 418 15.52 18.90 21.14
CA GLY A 418 16.22 18.96 22.41
C GLY A 418 15.32 19.17 23.63
N GLU A 419 14.03 19.45 23.39
CA GLU A 419 13.01 19.83 24.38
C GLU A 419 12.30 18.60 25.00
N GLY A 420 12.56 17.39 24.48
CA GLY A 420 11.99 16.14 24.96
C GLY A 420 12.42 15.74 26.37
N LYS A 421 11.96 16.46 27.40
CA LYS A 421 11.89 16.02 28.80
C LYS A 421 10.44 15.64 29.10
N GLY A 422 10.01 14.47 28.63
CA GLY A 422 8.63 14.03 28.85
C GLY A 422 8.44 12.54 28.63
N LYS A 423 7.88 11.86 29.64
CA LYS A 423 7.29 10.53 29.49
C LYS A 423 6.09 10.67 28.55
N VAL A 424 6.19 10.18 27.31
CA VAL A 424 4.97 9.83 26.59
C VAL A 424 4.46 8.56 27.23
N VAL A 425 3.51 8.72 28.15
CA VAL A 425 2.57 7.66 28.47
C VAL A 425 1.86 7.36 27.15
N GLU A 426 2.29 6.31 26.44
CA GLU A 426 1.62 5.79 25.25
C GLU A 426 0.20 5.37 25.66
N LYS A 427 -0.75 6.30 25.70
CA LYS A 427 -2.18 6.01 25.84
C LYS A 427 -2.75 5.29 24.60
N GLU A 428 -1.91 5.07 23.58
CA GLU A 428 -2.30 4.47 22.29
C GLU A 428 -1.75 3.06 21.97
N ALA A 429 -1.06 2.41 22.91
CA ALA A 429 -0.85 0.96 22.85
C ALA A 429 -0.67 0.45 24.29
N GLY A 430 -1.47 -0.54 24.70
CA GLY A 430 -1.48 -1.12 26.04
C GLY A 430 -0.21 -1.90 26.43
N ALA A 431 0.97 -1.48 25.99
CA ALA A 431 2.26 -2.02 26.39
C ALA A 431 3.16 -0.85 26.83
N GLY A 432 3.05 -0.47 28.10
CA GLY A 432 3.87 0.57 28.71
C GLY A 432 5.34 0.15 28.78
N ALA A 433 6.18 0.74 27.94
CA ALA A 433 7.63 0.74 28.14
C ALA A 433 8.07 2.15 28.53
N LEU A 434 8.58 2.28 29.75
CA LEU A 434 9.16 3.49 30.31
C LEU A 434 10.49 3.79 29.59
N LEU A 435 10.60 4.96 28.96
CA LEU A 435 11.85 5.45 28.38
C LEU A 435 12.23 6.75 29.08
N GLU A 436 13.35 6.74 29.79
CA GLU A 436 13.96 7.93 30.38
C GLU A 436 14.96 8.55 29.39
N GLY A 437 14.90 9.88 29.22
CA GLY A 437 15.82 10.64 28.38
C GLY A 437 16.94 11.26 29.21
N GLY A 438 18.18 10.82 28.98
CA GLY A 438 19.38 11.45 29.53
C GLY A 438 19.66 12.80 28.87
N GLY A 439 19.97 13.80 29.70
CA GLY A 439 20.31 15.16 29.26
C GLY A 439 21.73 15.24 28.69
N GLY A 440 21.86 15.78 27.48
CA GLY A 440 23.13 16.11 26.84
C GLY A 440 22.92 17.23 25.82
N GLY A 441 23.79 18.24 25.89
CA GLY A 441 23.67 19.54 25.22
C GLY A 441 23.65 19.51 23.69
N ALA A 442 23.35 20.70 23.14
CA ALA A 442 23.18 20.99 21.72
C ALA A 442 24.33 20.46 20.84
N ARG A 443 24.12 19.28 20.24
CA ARG A 443 24.81 18.83 19.03
C ARG A 443 23.80 18.81 17.89
N LEU A 444 24.30 19.09 16.68
CA LEU A 444 23.57 18.94 15.42
C LEU A 444 23.05 17.49 15.30
N GLY A 445 21.77 17.29 15.63
CA GLY A 445 21.06 16.01 15.56
C GLY A 445 21.23 15.11 16.80
N ARG A 446 20.15 14.43 17.20
CA ARG A 446 20.17 13.43 18.27
C ARG A 446 20.23 12.01 17.71
N GLU A 447 21.12 11.18 18.26
CA GLU A 447 21.18 9.76 17.89
C GLU A 447 20.09 8.95 18.60
N LEU A 448 19.33 8.18 17.82
CA LEU A 448 18.30 7.27 18.28
C LEU A 448 18.60 5.85 17.81
N GLN A 449 18.35 4.85 18.66
CA GLN A 449 18.35 3.46 18.22
C GLN A 449 16.95 3.09 17.73
N VAL A 450 16.87 2.59 16.50
CA VAL A 450 15.60 2.31 15.83
C VAL A 450 15.60 0.93 15.18
N ILE A 451 14.43 0.30 15.15
CA ILE A 451 14.16 -0.84 14.26
C ILE A 451 13.39 -0.31 13.05
N VAL A 452 13.95 -0.57 11.87
CA VAL A 452 13.34 -0.26 10.58
C VAL A 452 12.89 -1.56 9.94
N GLU A 453 11.60 -1.68 9.71
CA GLU A 453 10.96 -2.83 9.09
C GLU A 453 10.55 -2.47 7.67
N GLY A 454 11.01 -3.22 6.66
CA GLY A 454 10.61 -2.98 5.28
C GLY A 454 11.65 -3.40 4.24
N PRO A 455 11.55 -2.86 3.02
CA PRO A 455 10.56 -1.88 2.54
C PRO A 455 9.17 -2.49 2.24
N TYR A 456 8.16 -1.64 2.07
CA TYR A 456 6.78 -2.02 1.73
C TYR A 456 6.18 -1.08 0.67
N SER A 457 5.08 -1.53 0.05
CA SER A 457 4.35 -0.77 -0.98
C SER A 457 5.25 -0.31 -2.14
N GLY A 458 5.02 0.89 -2.66
CA GLY A 458 5.71 1.52 -3.77
C GLY A 458 5.04 1.29 -5.13
N PRO A 459 5.75 1.59 -6.22
CA PRO A 459 5.19 1.59 -7.57
C PRO A 459 4.78 0.19 -8.08
N GLY A 460 4.99 -0.86 -7.29
CA GLY A 460 4.63 -2.23 -7.63
C GLY A 460 5.41 -2.71 -8.86
N HIS A 461 4.70 -3.16 -9.88
CA HIS A 461 5.31 -3.54 -11.17
C HIS A 461 5.57 -2.33 -12.09
N THR A 462 5.23 -1.11 -11.67
CA THR A 462 5.47 0.10 -12.47
C THR A 462 6.93 0.52 -12.39
N VAL A 463 7.54 0.79 -13.53
CA VAL A 463 8.92 1.27 -13.66
C VAL A 463 8.87 2.71 -14.16
N PHE A 464 9.03 3.70 -13.28
CA PHE A 464 8.92 5.11 -13.66
C PHE A 464 9.94 5.52 -14.74
N ALA A 465 11.16 4.97 -14.70
CA ALA A 465 12.20 5.23 -15.70
C ALA A 465 11.87 4.71 -17.13
N ALA A 466 10.81 3.92 -17.29
CA ALA A 466 10.35 3.44 -18.60
C ALA A 466 9.44 4.44 -19.32
N TYR A 467 9.00 5.50 -18.65
CA TYR A 467 8.15 6.55 -19.24
C TYR A 467 8.98 7.63 -19.93
N SER A 468 8.44 8.22 -20.98
CA SER A 468 9.06 9.35 -21.68
C SER A 468 8.86 10.66 -20.94
N GLY A 469 7.73 10.82 -20.24
CA GLY A 469 7.46 11.99 -19.41
C GLY A 469 6.95 11.64 -18.02
N ALA A 470 7.23 12.50 -17.04
CA ALA A 470 6.71 12.36 -15.68
C ALA A 470 6.15 13.69 -15.16
N VAL A 471 5.00 13.63 -14.50
CA VAL A 471 4.43 14.72 -13.70
C VAL A 471 4.36 14.24 -12.27
N LEU A 472 5.13 14.84 -11.37
CA LEU A 472 5.23 14.45 -9.97
C LEU A 472 4.56 15.51 -9.10
N VAL A 473 3.41 15.20 -8.51
CA VAL A 473 2.60 16.13 -7.73
C VAL A 473 2.68 15.78 -6.25
N ALA A 474 3.04 16.74 -5.40
CA ALA A 474 3.15 16.57 -3.96
C ALA A 474 2.28 17.56 -3.19
N GLY A 475 1.65 17.11 -2.11
CA GLY A 475 0.92 17.95 -1.16
C GLY A 475 1.52 17.90 0.24
N GLY A 476 1.95 19.05 0.78
CA GLY A 476 2.53 19.16 2.12
C GLY A 476 3.74 18.24 2.29
N SER A 477 3.69 17.34 3.29
CA SER A 477 4.76 16.36 3.56
C SER A 477 4.84 15.22 2.53
N GLY A 478 3.91 15.14 1.58
CA GLY A 478 3.95 14.20 0.46
C GLY A 478 5.15 14.41 -0.49
N ILE A 479 5.90 15.51 -0.30
CA ILE A 479 7.14 15.80 -1.04
C ILE A 479 8.20 14.71 -0.89
N THR A 480 8.21 14.00 0.25
CA THR A 480 9.11 12.85 0.48
C THR A 480 9.05 11.79 -0.62
N PHE A 481 7.83 11.42 -1.03
CA PHE A 481 7.61 10.49 -2.14
C PHE A 481 8.21 11.03 -3.44
N VAL A 482 7.98 12.31 -3.73
CA VAL A 482 8.41 12.94 -4.98
C VAL A 482 9.92 13.11 -5.03
N LEU A 483 10.58 13.45 -3.93
CA LEU A 483 12.04 13.55 -3.86
C LEU A 483 12.69 12.21 -4.18
N GLY A 484 12.29 11.14 -3.50
CA GLY A 484 12.87 9.82 -3.75
C GLY A 484 12.64 9.32 -5.17
N VAL A 485 11.47 9.61 -5.76
CA VAL A 485 11.16 9.28 -7.17
C VAL A 485 11.96 10.13 -8.15
N LEU A 486 12.07 11.43 -7.91
CA LEU A 486 12.82 12.34 -8.77
C LEU A 486 14.30 11.97 -8.78
N GLU A 487 14.89 11.72 -7.61
CA GLU A 487 16.28 11.34 -7.48
C GLU A 487 16.60 10.01 -8.18
N ASP A 488 15.75 9.01 -8.03
CA ASP A 488 15.89 7.72 -8.74
C ASP A 488 15.79 7.90 -10.26
N LEU A 489 14.91 8.79 -10.73
CA LEU A 489 14.77 9.12 -12.16
C LEU A 489 15.99 9.84 -12.71
N LEU A 490 16.54 10.82 -11.97
CA LEU A 490 17.72 11.58 -12.36
C LEU A 490 18.97 10.70 -12.37
N HIS A 491 19.19 9.89 -11.34
CA HIS A 491 20.27 8.90 -11.29
C HIS A 491 20.22 7.96 -12.51
N LYS A 492 19.05 7.35 -12.77
CA LYS A 492 18.89 6.45 -13.92
C LYS A 492 19.03 7.15 -15.26
N HIS A 493 18.66 8.42 -15.36
CA HIS A 493 18.86 9.20 -16.58
C HIS A 493 20.36 9.44 -16.84
N VAL A 494 21.12 9.85 -15.82
CA VAL A 494 22.59 10.01 -15.93
C VAL A 494 23.28 8.70 -16.32
N GLU A 495 22.81 7.57 -15.82
CA GLU A 495 23.31 6.23 -16.17
C GLU A 495 22.90 5.73 -17.58
N GLY A 496 22.09 6.50 -18.32
CA GLY A 496 21.53 6.07 -19.61
C GLY A 496 20.49 4.94 -19.49
N ARG A 497 19.89 4.76 -18.31
CA ARG A 497 18.88 3.73 -17.98
C ARG A 497 17.46 4.28 -17.88
N SER A 498 17.20 5.45 -18.45
CA SER A 498 15.90 6.11 -18.42
C SER A 498 15.48 6.55 -19.82
N ARG A 499 14.18 6.43 -20.12
CA ARG A 499 13.57 6.97 -21.35
C ARG A 499 13.08 8.41 -21.21
N LEU A 500 13.25 8.97 -20.01
CA LEU A 500 12.69 10.24 -19.59
C LEU A 500 13.34 11.40 -20.34
N CYS A 501 12.50 12.26 -20.92
CA CYS A 501 12.90 13.49 -21.61
C CYS A 501 12.22 14.74 -21.04
N ALA A 502 11.15 14.59 -20.25
CA ALA A 502 10.47 15.71 -19.59
C ALA A 502 9.96 15.32 -18.19
N VAL A 503 10.21 16.18 -17.20
CA VAL A 503 9.75 16.03 -15.81
C VAL A 503 9.29 17.36 -15.26
N ASP A 504 8.01 17.43 -14.90
CA ASP A 504 7.47 18.54 -14.14
C ASP A 504 7.14 18.08 -12.71
N VAL A 505 7.70 18.76 -11.72
CA VAL A 505 7.41 18.58 -10.31
C VAL A 505 6.50 19.71 -9.85
N VAL A 506 5.38 19.37 -9.21
CA VAL A 506 4.41 20.33 -8.67
C VAL A 506 4.27 20.09 -7.18
N TRP A 507 4.78 21.00 -6.35
CA TRP A 507 4.67 20.90 -4.90
C TRP A 507 3.70 21.94 -4.35
N SER A 508 2.60 21.51 -3.75
CA SER A 508 1.64 22.40 -3.10
C SER A 508 1.81 22.41 -1.58
N VAL A 509 2.06 23.59 -1.02
CA VAL A 509 2.29 23.83 0.41
C VAL A 509 1.41 24.94 0.96
N ALA A 510 1.27 24.99 2.28
CA ALA A 510 0.58 26.08 2.95
C ALA A 510 1.41 27.36 2.89
N ASN A 511 2.67 27.30 3.35
CA ASN A 511 3.57 28.45 3.46
C ASN A 511 4.80 28.24 2.58
N ALA A 512 5.31 29.31 1.97
CA ALA A 512 6.50 29.24 1.12
C ALA A 512 7.79 28.92 1.91
N SER A 513 7.85 29.25 3.21
CA SER A 513 8.96 28.87 4.09
C SER A 513 9.14 27.36 4.26
N ALA A 514 8.17 26.54 3.89
CA ALA A 514 8.34 25.09 3.82
C ALA A 514 9.46 24.68 2.85
N VAL A 515 9.73 25.52 1.83
CA VAL A 515 10.79 25.27 0.84
C VAL A 515 12.16 25.30 1.51
N THR A 516 12.42 26.22 2.43
CA THR A 516 13.76 26.39 3.02
C THR A 516 14.23 25.15 3.80
N ASP A 517 13.31 24.43 4.44
CA ASP A 517 13.58 23.16 5.13
C ASP A 517 14.01 22.02 4.18
N VAL A 518 13.64 22.08 2.90
CA VAL A 518 13.86 21.01 1.89
C VAL A 518 14.73 21.49 0.72
N LEU A 519 15.10 22.77 0.70
CA LEU A 519 15.84 23.40 -0.37
C LEU A 519 17.23 22.78 -0.54
N GLY A 520 17.95 22.54 0.56
CA GLY A 520 19.28 21.92 0.52
C GLY A 520 19.31 20.61 -0.28
N PRO A 521 18.52 19.58 0.10
CA PRO A 521 18.41 18.34 -0.65
C PRO A 521 18.02 18.51 -2.12
N ILE A 522 17.10 19.43 -2.43
CA ILE A 522 16.69 19.72 -3.82
C ILE A 522 17.84 20.35 -4.62
N LEU A 523 18.56 21.31 -4.03
CA LEU A 523 19.71 21.95 -4.66
C LEU A 523 20.86 20.97 -4.88
N ASP A 524 21.14 20.12 -3.88
CA ASP A 524 22.15 19.08 -4.00
C ASP A 524 21.75 18.10 -5.10
N LEU A 525 20.48 17.71 -5.19
CA LEU A 525 19.98 16.85 -6.25
C LEU A 525 20.18 17.46 -7.64
N ILE A 526 19.81 18.74 -7.83
CA ILE A 526 20.01 19.45 -9.11
C ILE A 526 21.50 19.58 -9.45
N ARG A 527 22.33 19.99 -8.48
CA ARG A 527 23.77 20.22 -8.68
C ARG A 527 24.56 18.94 -8.95
N THR A 528 24.20 17.84 -8.30
CA THR A 528 24.86 16.53 -8.47
C THR A 528 24.49 15.84 -9.78
N HIS A 529 23.43 16.31 -10.45
CA HIS A 529 22.93 15.73 -11.70
C HIS A 529 22.99 16.77 -12.82
N PRO A 530 24.10 16.90 -13.56
CA PRO A 530 24.22 17.80 -14.71
C PRO A 530 23.14 17.58 -15.79
N ALA A 531 22.51 16.40 -15.78
CA ALA A 531 21.34 16.07 -16.59
C ALA A 531 20.14 17.01 -16.34
N ALA A 532 19.99 17.60 -15.15
CA ALA A 532 18.98 18.62 -14.88
C ALA A 532 19.13 19.86 -15.77
N SER A 533 20.36 20.15 -16.22
CA SER A 533 20.70 21.26 -17.10
C SER A 533 21.00 20.79 -18.54
N SER A 534 20.78 19.51 -18.85
CA SER A 534 21.03 18.96 -20.20
C SER A 534 19.86 19.26 -21.13
N PRO A 535 20.09 19.60 -22.41
CA PRO A 535 19.00 19.74 -23.38
C PRO A 535 18.23 18.44 -23.62
N ALA A 536 18.76 17.28 -23.18
CA ALA A 536 18.11 15.98 -23.31
C ALA A 536 16.98 15.73 -22.29
N LEU A 537 16.95 16.46 -21.17
CA LEU A 537 15.95 16.33 -20.12
C LEU A 537 15.44 17.70 -19.68
N GLN A 538 14.15 17.95 -19.90
CA GLN A 538 13.50 19.16 -19.40
C GLN A 538 13.01 18.94 -17.96
N LEU A 539 13.68 19.54 -16.98
CA LEU A 539 13.29 19.48 -15.57
C LEU A 539 12.69 20.83 -15.13
N ARG A 540 11.51 20.80 -14.49
CA ARG A 540 10.90 22.00 -13.89
C ARG A 540 10.32 21.69 -12.51
N LEU A 541 10.62 22.53 -11.53
CA LEU A 541 10.07 22.45 -10.18
C LEU A 541 9.18 23.67 -9.92
N ALA A 542 7.87 23.45 -9.78
CA ALA A 542 6.89 24.48 -9.47
C ALA A 542 6.38 24.31 -8.04
N VAL A 543 6.62 25.31 -7.19
CA VAL A 543 6.09 25.35 -5.82
C VAL A 543 4.90 26.28 -5.75
N HIS A 544 3.75 25.74 -5.36
CA HIS A 544 2.50 26.44 -5.19
C HIS A 544 2.18 26.64 -3.71
N TYR A 545 2.20 27.88 -3.24
CA TYR A 545 1.82 28.21 -1.87
C TYR A 545 0.40 28.76 -1.79
N THR A 546 -0.36 28.33 -0.78
CA THR A 546 -1.80 28.61 -0.66
C THR A 546 -2.15 29.65 0.41
N ARG A 547 -1.20 30.02 1.27
CA ARG A 547 -1.34 31.09 2.26
C ARG A 547 -0.33 32.20 1.97
N ALA A 548 -0.73 33.46 2.13
CA ALA A 548 0.17 34.59 2.00
C ALA A 548 1.27 34.51 3.08
N SER A 549 2.53 34.69 2.69
CA SER A 549 3.63 34.82 3.65
C SER A 549 3.62 36.25 4.20
N ALA A 550 3.53 36.39 5.53
CA ALA A 550 3.83 37.64 6.20
C ALA A 550 5.36 37.77 6.30
N GLY A 551 5.98 38.32 5.26
CA GLY A 551 7.43 38.53 5.19
C GLY A 551 8.07 37.76 4.04
N ALA A 552 8.88 38.47 3.24
CA ALA A 552 9.73 37.89 2.22
C ALA A 552 10.94 37.25 2.91
N ASP A 553 10.98 35.92 2.94
CA ASP A 553 12.16 35.19 3.41
C ASP A 553 13.30 35.41 2.39
N PRO A 554 14.46 35.95 2.79
CA PRO A 554 15.57 36.20 1.88
C PRO A 554 16.04 34.93 1.15
N ALA A 555 15.88 33.74 1.77
CA ALA A 555 16.23 32.46 1.14
C ALA A 555 15.35 32.09 -0.07
N LEU A 556 14.19 32.76 -0.24
CA LEU A 556 13.30 32.55 -1.38
C LEU A 556 13.60 33.51 -2.55
N GLN A 557 14.51 34.47 -2.38
CA GLN A 557 14.87 35.44 -3.42
C GLN A 557 15.96 34.94 -4.36
N ASP A 558 16.79 34.00 -3.90
CA ASP A 558 17.92 33.42 -4.66
C ASP A 558 17.66 31.93 -4.93
N LEU A 559 16.61 31.65 -5.70
CA LEU A 559 16.26 30.31 -6.13
C LEU A 559 16.86 30.02 -7.52
N PRO A 560 17.28 28.77 -7.80
CA PRO A 560 17.69 28.36 -9.14
C PRO A 560 16.59 28.57 -10.17
N GLU A 561 16.96 28.73 -11.44
CA GLU A 561 16.03 28.91 -12.56
C GLU A 561 15.02 27.75 -12.68
N GLU A 562 15.41 26.54 -12.27
CA GLU A 562 14.54 25.36 -12.29
C GLU A 562 13.40 25.44 -11.28
N ILE A 563 13.51 26.26 -10.22
CA ILE A 563 12.53 26.37 -9.15
C ILE A 563 11.72 27.66 -9.29
N THR A 564 10.41 27.51 -9.53
CA THR A 564 9.49 28.64 -9.68
C THR A 564 8.43 28.63 -8.59
N LEU A 565 8.20 29.81 -7.97
CA LEU A 565 7.19 30.00 -6.93
C LEU A 565 5.92 30.61 -7.52
N TYR A 566 4.77 30.00 -7.24
CA TYR A 566 3.45 30.49 -7.65
C TYR A 566 2.52 30.64 -6.46
N ALA A 567 1.77 31.75 -6.42
CA ALA A 567 0.67 31.91 -5.49
C ALA A 567 -0.58 31.16 -6.01
N GLY A 568 -1.26 30.43 -5.12
CA GLY A 568 -2.53 29.77 -5.41
C GLY A 568 -2.42 28.29 -5.77
N ARG A 569 -3.52 27.72 -6.29
CA ARG A 569 -3.61 26.27 -6.59
C ARG A 569 -3.00 25.94 -7.96
N PRO A 570 -2.33 24.78 -8.10
CA PRO A 570 -1.74 24.37 -9.37
C PRO A 570 -2.82 24.02 -10.41
N ASN A 571 -2.55 24.35 -11.68
CA ASN A 571 -3.35 23.88 -12.81
C ASN A 571 -2.72 22.63 -13.42
N LEU A 572 -3.08 21.47 -12.87
CA LEU A 572 -2.52 20.17 -13.27
C LEU A 572 -2.85 19.79 -14.73
N THR A 573 -3.93 20.34 -15.32
CA THR A 573 -4.26 20.11 -16.73
C THR A 573 -3.20 20.73 -17.63
N ARG A 574 -2.89 22.01 -17.40
CA ARG A 574 -1.82 22.70 -18.16
C ARG A 574 -0.45 22.06 -17.96
N THR A 575 -0.12 21.66 -16.72
CA THR A 575 1.15 20.95 -16.45
C THR A 575 1.24 19.65 -17.25
N LEU A 576 0.17 18.85 -17.27
CA LEU A 576 0.15 17.59 -18.00
C LEU A 576 0.21 17.78 -19.52
N GLU A 577 -0.50 18.78 -20.05
CA GLU A 577 -0.45 19.15 -21.48
C GLU A 577 0.95 19.60 -21.88
N ARG A 578 1.60 20.44 -21.06
CA ARG A 578 2.98 20.90 -21.29
C ARG A 578 3.96 19.72 -21.34
N VAL A 579 3.94 18.82 -20.36
CA VAL A 579 4.83 17.65 -20.37
C VAL A 579 4.55 16.75 -21.58
N ALA A 580 3.28 16.61 -21.99
CA ALA A 580 2.96 15.89 -23.21
C ALA A 580 3.58 16.57 -24.45
N ASP A 581 3.52 17.91 -24.52
CA ASP A 581 4.12 18.73 -25.60
C ASP A 581 5.62 18.53 -25.67
N ASP A 582 6.30 18.60 -24.54
CA ASP A 582 7.74 18.40 -24.44
C ASP A 582 8.15 16.97 -24.87
N VAL A 583 7.39 15.94 -24.45
CA VAL A 583 7.63 14.55 -24.86
C VAL A 583 7.51 14.38 -26.38
N VAL A 584 6.49 14.98 -27.00
CA VAL A 584 6.30 14.89 -28.45
C VAL A 584 7.36 15.71 -29.19
N ALA A 585 7.76 16.87 -28.66
CA ALA A 585 8.81 17.70 -29.25
C ALA A 585 10.17 16.99 -29.19
N ALA A 586 10.56 16.47 -28.03
CA ALA A 586 11.81 15.73 -27.84
C ALA A 586 11.87 14.50 -28.76
N HIS A 587 10.76 13.78 -28.90
CA HIS A 587 10.69 12.63 -29.81
C HIS A 587 10.86 13.01 -31.29
N LYS A 588 10.28 14.14 -31.72
CA LYS A 588 10.44 14.66 -33.09
C LYS A 588 11.85 15.18 -33.37
N ALA A 589 12.46 15.87 -32.39
CA ALA A 589 13.82 16.41 -32.51
C ALA A 589 14.90 15.31 -32.49
N GLY A 590 14.62 14.19 -31.82
CA GLY A 590 15.59 13.14 -31.53
C GLY A 590 16.10 12.32 -32.71
N GLY A 591 15.50 12.36 -33.90
CA GLY A 591 16.01 11.85 -35.20
C GLY A 591 16.40 10.35 -35.32
N GLY A 592 17.10 9.76 -34.34
CA GLY A 592 17.67 8.41 -34.36
C GLY A 592 16.70 7.28 -34.02
N ASP A 593 15.68 7.52 -33.18
CA ASP A 593 14.58 6.56 -32.97
C ASP A 593 13.45 6.70 -34.02
N SER A 594 13.51 7.74 -34.87
CA SER A 594 12.62 7.85 -36.03
C SER A 594 12.97 6.85 -37.14
N ALA A 595 14.20 6.30 -37.14
CA ALA A 595 14.56 5.20 -38.04
C ALA A 595 13.97 3.83 -37.62
N SER A 596 13.51 3.69 -36.36
CA SER A 596 12.90 2.47 -35.82
C SER A 596 11.36 2.52 -35.74
N GLY A 597 10.75 3.69 -35.99
CA GLY A 597 9.29 3.89 -35.90
C GLY A 597 8.72 3.79 -34.48
N ALA A 598 9.57 3.82 -33.44
CA ALA A 598 9.16 3.64 -32.05
C ALA A 598 8.39 4.86 -31.54
N ARG A 599 7.19 4.67 -30.96
CA ARG A 599 6.40 5.76 -30.36
C ARG A 599 6.93 6.16 -28.97
N PRO A 600 6.59 7.37 -28.47
CA PRO A 600 6.85 7.73 -27.08
C PRO A 600 6.31 6.69 -26.09
N SER A 601 7.02 6.49 -25.00
CA SER A 601 6.74 5.46 -24.00
C SER A 601 5.79 5.92 -22.89
N GLY A 602 4.82 6.78 -23.20
CA GLY A 602 3.82 7.24 -22.23
C GLY A 602 4.29 8.35 -21.30
N VAL A 603 3.32 8.92 -20.59
CA VAL A 603 3.52 9.88 -19.48
C VAL A 603 2.97 9.27 -18.19
N VAL A 604 3.70 9.42 -17.09
CA VAL A 604 3.21 9.04 -15.76
C VAL A 604 2.88 10.27 -14.92
N LEU A 605 1.69 10.29 -14.32
CA LEU A 605 1.25 11.31 -13.37
C LEU A 605 1.20 10.69 -11.97
N ALA A 606 2.22 10.96 -11.16
CA ALA A 606 2.30 10.43 -9.80
C ALA A 606 1.89 11.52 -8.80
N THR A 607 0.86 11.25 -7.99
CA THR A 607 0.33 12.21 -7.02
C THR A 607 0.47 11.69 -5.60
N CYS A 608 1.09 12.48 -4.72
CA CYS A 608 1.25 12.15 -3.32
C CYS A 608 0.69 13.27 -2.43
N GLY A 609 -0.49 13.08 -1.83
CA GLY A 609 -1.16 14.17 -1.11
C GLY A 609 -2.58 13.87 -0.64
N PRO A 610 -3.40 14.91 -0.37
CA PRO A 610 -4.79 14.74 0.05
C PRO A 610 -5.67 14.22 -1.09
N VAL A 611 -6.84 13.66 -0.75
CA VAL A 611 -7.76 13.01 -1.71
C VAL A 611 -8.16 13.96 -2.84
N GLU A 612 -8.40 15.22 -2.51
CA GLU A 612 -8.83 16.26 -3.45
C GLU A 612 -7.76 16.55 -4.52
N MET A 613 -6.49 16.35 -4.17
CA MET A 613 -5.36 16.51 -5.09
C MET A 613 -5.30 15.35 -6.08
N ALA A 614 -5.46 14.11 -5.62
CA ALA A 614 -5.59 12.95 -6.51
C ALA A 614 -6.80 13.08 -7.45
N ASP A 615 -7.91 13.64 -6.95
CA ASP A 615 -9.09 13.90 -7.79
C ASP A 615 -8.83 15.00 -8.83
N ALA A 616 -8.00 15.99 -8.51
CA ALA A 616 -7.54 16.99 -9.47
C ALA A 616 -6.66 16.37 -10.56
N SER A 617 -5.76 15.45 -10.19
CA SER A 617 -4.95 14.67 -11.12
C SER A 617 -5.81 13.83 -12.06
N ALA A 618 -6.82 13.12 -11.53
CA ALA A 618 -7.76 12.34 -12.33
C ALA A 618 -8.57 13.23 -13.30
N ARG A 619 -8.96 14.44 -12.89
CA ARG A 619 -9.62 15.43 -13.78
C ARG A 619 -8.69 15.94 -14.88
N ALA A 620 -7.43 16.20 -14.57
CA ALA A 620 -6.43 16.62 -15.56
C ALA A 620 -6.25 15.57 -16.66
N VAL A 621 -6.14 14.30 -16.28
CA VAL A 621 -6.01 13.16 -17.20
C VAL A 621 -7.23 12.99 -18.10
N ARG A 622 -8.45 13.21 -17.57
CA ARG A 622 -9.69 13.23 -18.37
C ARG A 622 -9.69 14.35 -19.40
N GLY A 623 -9.13 15.51 -19.07
CA GLY A 623 -9.09 16.68 -19.95
C GLY A 623 -8.26 16.47 -21.21
N VAL A 624 -7.33 15.50 -21.19
CA VAL A 624 -6.47 15.19 -22.33
C VAL A 624 -7.27 14.56 -23.47
N SER A 625 -7.17 15.15 -24.67
CA SER A 625 -7.84 14.61 -25.85
C SER A 625 -7.33 13.20 -26.20
N TRP A 626 -8.22 12.34 -26.76
CA TRP A 626 -7.84 10.97 -27.12
C TRP A 626 -6.72 10.91 -28.15
N ARG A 627 -6.66 11.88 -29.07
CA ARG A 627 -5.55 12.01 -30.02
C ARG A 627 -4.24 12.21 -29.28
N ARG A 628 -4.19 13.20 -28.37
CA ARG A 628 -3.01 13.52 -27.56
C ARG A 628 -2.57 12.33 -26.70
N TRP A 629 -3.54 11.65 -26.08
CA TRP A 629 -3.30 10.42 -25.31
C TRP A 629 -2.51 9.39 -26.12
N ARG A 630 -2.92 9.12 -27.37
CA ARG A 630 -2.25 8.13 -28.22
C ARG A 630 -0.89 8.62 -28.74
N GLU A 631 -0.74 9.92 -29.00
CA GLU A 631 0.52 10.52 -29.46
C GLU A 631 1.64 10.35 -28.43
N VAL A 632 1.35 10.51 -27.14
CA VAL A 632 2.36 10.32 -26.08
C VAL A 632 2.54 8.86 -25.67
N GLY A 633 1.78 7.91 -26.22
CA GLY A 633 1.81 6.49 -25.81
C GLY A 633 0.96 6.15 -24.57
N GLY A 634 0.01 7.03 -24.22
CA GLY A 634 -0.92 6.89 -23.11
C GLY A 634 -0.43 7.50 -21.80
N ILE A 635 -1.36 7.81 -20.90
CA ILE A 635 -1.07 8.46 -19.62
C ILE A 635 -1.49 7.53 -18.48
N GLU A 636 -0.63 7.36 -17.49
CA GLU A 636 -0.92 6.51 -16.33
C GLU A 636 -0.85 7.31 -15.04
N THR A 637 -1.82 7.07 -14.16
CA THR A 637 -1.88 7.71 -12.84
C THR A 637 -1.35 6.78 -11.76
N TYR A 638 -0.55 7.34 -10.85
CA TYR A 638 -0.10 6.66 -9.66
C TYR A 638 -0.37 7.54 -8.45
N ASP A 639 -1.39 7.20 -7.66
CA ASP A 639 -1.77 8.02 -6.52
C ASP A 639 -1.39 7.36 -5.19
N GLU A 640 -0.73 8.13 -4.33
CA GLU A 640 -0.50 7.90 -2.91
C GLU A 640 -1.29 8.93 -2.13
N VAL A 641 -2.40 8.51 -1.53
CA VAL A 641 -3.32 9.42 -0.88
C VAL A 641 -3.25 9.22 0.63
N PHE A 642 -2.90 10.29 1.35
CA PHE A 642 -2.93 10.31 2.80
C PHE A 642 -4.15 11.10 3.27
N GLY A 643 -5.08 10.41 3.92
CA GLY A 643 -6.30 10.96 4.48
C GLY A 643 -6.84 9.95 5.48
N TRP A 644 -6.44 10.11 6.74
CA TRP A 644 -7.00 9.38 7.88
C TRP A 644 -8.11 10.21 8.49
#